data_AF-A0A1R3GIT2-F1
#
_entry.id   AF-A0A1R3GIT2-F1
#
_cell.length_a   1.000
_cell.length_b   1.000
_cell.length_c   1.000
_cell.angle_alpha   90.00
_cell.angle_beta   90.00
_cell.angle_gamma   90.00
#
_symmetry.space_group_name_H-M   'P 1'
#
loop_
_entity.id
_entity.type
_entity.pdbx_description
1 polymer ?
#
loop_
_entity_poly.entity_id
_entity_poly.type
_entity_poly.pdbx_seq_one_letter_code
_entity_poly.pdbx_strand_id
1 'polypeptide(L)'
;MASKETTMLDCQFLLVFLFLALMAMVPFGASLGVNWGTMATHQLPPSKVVKMLRDNGIHKLKLFEYNEGIMTALTGTDIEVMVGIPNNMLKDISENPSAAASWVYNNVNGYCYDGGVNIKYVAVGNEPFLQTYNNTYLQYTLPALRNIQNALDESGVKCRYKATVPFNADIYYSPESNPVPSTGDFRPEVKELAIEIIQFLYLHDAPFTVNIYPFLSLYGNDYFPVEFAFFDGLSRPLRDGDNFYKNAFDANLDTLYYALGKAGFSEIEVIVGEVGWPTDGDKNANIQYAKRFNQGLIRHILSGVGTPARKGEIEVYLFSLLDENAKSIEPGGFERHWGIFEFDGKPKYELDLTGNEVNRGLAAVEDVKYQLKRWCILDPEATDLEELPKSIDYACSLSDCTALGYGSSCNHLTVEGNASYAFNMYYQVNNQNDWDCDFSGLAIVTDDNPSEEGCPFPVMIAYGSSILLHGGHLLDVFLRIIEFLSVAERLKKSYSSANNAALSNNSVSSKAEDRRSVVAIQSEFNKRASKIGFGIHQTSQKLAKLAKLAKRTSVFDDPTAEIQELTAVIKQDITALNSAVVDLQLLCNSQNESGNISSDTTTHSTTVVDNLKNRLMSATKEFKEVLTMRTENMKVHENRRQLFSSTASKDSTNPFIRQRPLVSRSASTTSTTSPPPWANGSTSSQLFPGKQADGESQPLLQQQQQHQQQLVPLQDSYMQSRAEALHNVESTIHELSSIFTQLATMVSQQGELAIRIDENMDESLANVEGAQSQLVRYLNSISSNRWLMIKIFFILIVFLMFFLFFVA
;
A
#
# COMPACT_ATOMS: atom_id res chain seq x y z
N MET A 1 61.24 -30.83 33.33
CA MET A 1 59.92 -30.21 33.58
C MET A 1 59.78 -28.84 32.91
N ALA A 2 60.84 -28.02 32.86
CA ALA A 2 60.78 -26.68 32.26
C ALA A 2 60.48 -26.58 30.74
N SER A 3 60.69 -27.63 29.93
CA SER A 3 60.43 -27.55 28.47
C SER A 3 59.01 -27.94 28.05
N LYS A 4 58.20 -28.51 28.95
CA LYS A 4 56.79 -28.86 28.66
C LYS A 4 55.84 -27.69 28.94
N GLU A 5 56.18 -26.83 29.90
CA GLU A 5 55.39 -25.64 30.24
C GLU A 5 55.46 -24.58 29.13
N THR A 6 56.61 -24.42 28.47
CA THR A 6 56.78 -23.44 27.37
C THR A 6 55.94 -23.80 26.15
N THR A 7 55.91 -25.09 25.76
CA THR A 7 55.09 -25.58 24.64
C THR A 7 53.59 -25.52 24.89
N MET A 8 53.15 -25.58 26.15
CA MET A 8 51.72 -25.52 26.49
C MET A 8 51.20 -24.08 26.48
N LEU A 9 52.05 -23.13 26.89
CA LEU A 9 51.77 -21.69 26.86
C LEU A 9 51.67 -21.18 25.41
N ASP A 10 52.60 -21.59 24.54
CA ASP A 10 52.58 -21.22 23.12
C ASP A 10 51.35 -21.76 22.38
N CYS A 11 50.87 -22.96 22.76
CA CYS A 11 49.68 -23.56 22.17
C CYS A 11 48.38 -22.87 22.64
N GLN A 12 48.33 -22.39 23.89
CA GLN A 12 47.23 -21.56 24.39
C GLN A 12 47.21 -20.19 23.72
N PHE A 13 48.37 -19.55 23.53
CA PHE A 13 48.44 -18.30 22.78
C PHE A 13 48.02 -18.48 21.32
N LEU A 14 48.43 -19.58 20.67
CA LEU A 14 48.02 -19.87 19.30
C LEU A 14 46.51 -20.11 19.19
N LEU A 15 45.90 -20.82 20.14
CA LEU A 15 44.45 -21.05 20.19
C LEU A 15 43.66 -19.78 20.47
N VAL A 16 44.15 -18.92 21.37
CA VAL A 16 43.53 -17.60 21.65
C VAL A 16 43.67 -16.69 20.43
N PHE A 17 44.81 -16.72 19.73
CA PHE A 17 45.02 -15.95 18.51
C PHE A 17 44.16 -16.48 17.35
N LEU A 18 44.00 -17.80 17.23
CA LEU A 18 43.09 -18.42 16.25
C LEU A 18 41.63 -18.07 16.56
N PHE A 19 41.25 -18.09 17.85
CA PHE A 19 39.92 -17.72 18.31
C PHE A 19 39.63 -16.23 18.10
N LEU A 20 40.60 -15.35 18.38
CA LEU A 20 40.52 -13.91 18.08
C LEU A 20 40.49 -13.63 16.58
N ALA A 21 41.27 -14.38 15.78
CA ALA A 21 41.25 -14.28 14.32
C ALA A 21 39.93 -14.80 13.73
N LEU A 22 39.31 -15.83 14.32
CA LEU A 22 37.96 -16.30 13.97
C LEU A 22 36.87 -15.31 14.38
N MET A 23 37.00 -14.66 15.55
CA MET A 23 36.08 -13.59 15.97
C MET A 23 36.23 -12.32 15.10
N ALA A 24 37.42 -12.06 14.56
CA ALA A 24 37.67 -10.99 13.59
C ALA A 24 37.22 -11.33 12.15
N MET A 25 36.76 -12.56 11.90
CA MET A 25 36.24 -13.03 10.62
C MET A 25 34.70 -13.12 10.58
N VAL A 26 34.01 -12.59 11.60
CA VAL A 26 32.56 -12.36 11.49
C VAL A 26 32.36 -11.22 10.49
N PRO A 27 31.68 -11.43 9.36
CA PRO A 27 31.48 -10.39 8.36
C PRO A 27 30.78 -9.18 9.00
N PHE A 28 31.42 -8.02 8.90
CA PHE A 28 30.80 -6.71 9.14
C PHE A 28 29.61 -6.60 8.15
N GLY A 29 28.37 -6.74 8.64
CA GLY A 29 27.15 -6.76 7.80
C GLY A 29 26.21 -7.96 8.02
N ALA A 30 26.54 -8.89 8.93
CA ALA A 30 25.73 -10.09 9.18
C ALA A 30 24.30 -9.82 9.71
N SER A 31 24.00 -8.61 10.22
CA SER A 31 22.72 -8.31 10.88
C SER A 31 21.72 -7.54 9.99
N LEU A 32 22.09 -7.16 8.75
CA LEU A 32 21.24 -6.40 7.84
C LEU A 32 20.86 -7.23 6.58
N GLY A 33 19.57 -7.42 6.37
CA GLY A 33 18.98 -7.95 5.15
C GLY A 33 18.06 -6.95 4.47
N VAL A 34 17.49 -7.37 3.34
CA VAL A 34 16.48 -6.59 2.60
C VAL A 34 15.31 -7.46 2.21
N ASN A 35 14.14 -6.85 2.12
CA ASN A 35 12.94 -7.46 1.54
C ASN A 35 12.91 -7.21 0.03
N TRP A 36 12.74 -8.25 -0.77
CA TRP A 36 12.54 -8.12 -2.21
C TRP A 36 11.11 -8.55 -2.56
N GLY A 37 10.25 -7.54 -2.71
CA GLY A 37 8.89 -7.70 -3.20
C GLY A 37 8.83 -7.69 -4.73
N THR A 38 7.82 -8.37 -5.26
CA THR A 38 7.65 -8.66 -6.70
C THR A 38 6.39 -8.02 -7.28
N MET A 39 5.65 -7.21 -6.51
CA MET A 39 4.41 -6.57 -6.95
C MET A 39 4.70 -5.35 -7.86
N ALA A 40 5.31 -5.61 -9.02
CA ALA A 40 5.61 -4.61 -10.04
C ALA A 40 5.08 -5.05 -11.41
N THR A 41 4.55 -4.08 -12.18
CA THR A 41 4.02 -4.33 -13.53
C THR A 41 5.12 -4.73 -14.52
N HIS A 42 6.34 -4.24 -14.30
CA HIS A 42 7.53 -4.66 -15.04
C HIS A 42 8.65 -4.95 -14.05
N GLN A 43 9.19 -6.15 -14.12
CA GLN A 43 10.24 -6.60 -13.19
C GLN A 43 11.61 -6.57 -13.85
N LEU A 44 12.63 -6.20 -13.08
CA LEU A 44 14.02 -6.36 -13.47
C LEU A 44 14.39 -7.84 -13.56
N PRO A 45 15.28 -8.24 -14.47
CA PRO A 45 15.75 -9.62 -14.54
C PRO A 45 16.37 -10.06 -13.20
N PRO A 46 15.94 -11.19 -12.60
CA PRO A 46 16.39 -11.58 -11.27
C PRO A 46 17.92 -11.70 -11.13
N SER A 47 18.61 -12.19 -12.16
CA SER A 47 20.08 -12.30 -12.16
C SER A 47 20.79 -10.95 -12.01
N LYS A 48 20.21 -9.88 -12.55
CA LYS A 48 20.74 -8.52 -12.41
C LYS A 48 20.50 -7.96 -11.02
N VAL A 49 19.34 -8.22 -10.44
CA VAL A 49 19.04 -7.82 -9.06
C VAL A 49 19.93 -8.57 -8.08
N VAL A 50 20.15 -9.88 -8.27
CA VAL A 50 21.09 -10.66 -7.44
C VAL A 50 22.54 -10.17 -7.58
N LYS A 51 22.96 -9.76 -8.80
CA LYS A 51 24.25 -9.08 -8.96
C LYS A 51 24.31 -7.79 -8.15
N MET A 52 23.27 -6.95 -8.24
CA MET A 52 23.17 -5.70 -7.47
C MET A 52 23.22 -5.93 -5.97
N LEU A 53 22.54 -6.97 -5.45
CA LEU A 53 22.61 -7.34 -4.03
C LEU A 53 24.06 -7.62 -3.60
N ARG A 54 24.80 -8.42 -4.38
CA ARG A 54 26.21 -8.74 -4.09
C ARG A 54 27.13 -7.52 -4.22
N ASP A 55 26.92 -6.68 -5.24
CA ASP A 55 27.74 -5.47 -5.46
C ASP A 55 27.57 -4.45 -4.30
N ASN A 56 26.42 -4.48 -3.63
CA ASN A 56 26.13 -3.68 -2.44
C ASN A 56 26.47 -4.39 -1.12
N GLY A 57 26.98 -5.63 -1.15
CA GLY A 57 27.32 -6.38 0.08
C GLY A 57 26.11 -6.83 0.89
N ILE A 58 24.96 -7.04 0.25
CA ILE A 58 23.76 -7.55 0.92
C ILE A 58 23.80 -9.07 0.94
N HIS A 59 23.83 -9.64 2.14
CA HIS A 59 23.99 -11.09 2.36
C HIS A 59 22.72 -11.78 2.89
N LYS A 60 21.65 -11.02 3.14
CA LYS A 60 20.37 -11.56 3.65
C LYS A 60 19.20 -11.01 2.84
N LEU A 61 18.29 -11.90 2.46
CA LEU A 61 17.17 -11.61 1.58
C LEU A 61 15.89 -12.25 2.12
N LYS A 62 14.83 -11.48 2.24
CA LYS A 62 13.48 -12.00 2.51
C LYS A 62 12.61 -11.87 1.27
N LEU A 63 11.97 -12.96 0.88
CA LEU A 63 11.00 -13.05 -0.20
C LEU A 63 9.62 -13.29 0.40
N PHE A 64 8.59 -12.63 -0.12
CA PHE A 64 7.20 -12.81 0.35
C PHE A 64 6.56 -14.11 -0.15
N GLU A 65 7.08 -14.65 -1.24
CA GLU A 65 6.64 -15.90 -1.84
C GLU A 65 7.78 -16.59 -2.59
N TYR A 66 7.58 -17.86 -2.94
CA TYR A 66 8.50 -18.58 -3.82
C TYR A 66 8.43 -18.04 -5.25
N ASN A 67 9.58 -17.76 -5.85
CA ASN A 67 9.71 -17.42 -7.26
C ASN A 67 10.88 -18.17 -7.89
N GLU A 68 10.60 -19.06 -8.85
CA GLU A 68 11.61 -19.92 -9.48
C GLU A 68 12.73 -19.12 -10.15
N GLY A 69 12.42 -18.00 -10.80
CA GLY A 69 13.40 -17.15 -11.48
C GLY A 69 14.39 -16.50 -10.49
N ILE A 70 13.88 -16.03 -9.35
CA ILE A 70 14.69 -15.47 -8.26
C ILE A 70 15.54 -16.56 -7.60
N MET A 71 14.95 -17.71 -7.27
CA MET A 71 15.66 -18.82 -6.63
C MET A 71 16.76 -19.40 -7.52
N THR A 72 16.50 -19.50 -8.83
CA THR A 72 17.52 -19.88 -9.81
C THR A 72 18.66 -18.86 -9.86
N ALA A 73 18.36 -17.56 -9.83
CA ALA A 73 19.37 -16.51 -9.82
C ALA A 73 20.23 -16.49 -8.54
N LEU A 74 19.67 -16.94 -7.40
CA LEU A 74 20.37 -17.05 -6.12
C LEU A 74 21.23 -18.31 -5.98
N THR A 75 21.08 -19.29 -6.88
CA THR A 75 21.83 -20.55 -6.83
C THR A 75 23.34 -20.26 -6.94
N GLY A 76 24.12 -20.86 -6.03
CA GLY A 76 25.57 -20.70 -5.97
C GLY A 76 26.02 -19.38 -5.33
N THR A 77 25.09 -18.56 -4.83
CA THR A 77 25.42 -17.40 -3.97
C THR A 77 25.43 -17.80 -2.49
N ASP A 78 26.03 -16.95 -1.67
CA ASP A 78 26.07 -17.09 -0.21
C ASP A 78 24.92 -16.35 0.50
N ILE A 79 24.06 -15.65 -0.24
CA ILE A 79 22.95 -14.87 0.29
C ILE A 79 21.97 -15.78 1.03
N GLU A 80 21.79 -15.53 2.33
CA GLU A 80 20.80 -16.20 3.16
C GLU A 80 19.37 -15.77 2.78
N VAL A 81 18.47 -16.74 2.62
CA VAL A 81 17.10 -16.50 2.15
C VAL A 81 16.08 -16.89 3.20
N MET A 82 15.18 -15.96 3.54
CA MET A 82 13.90 -16.25 4.18
C MET A 82 12.82 -16.28 3.09
N VAL A 83 12.19 -17.44 2.86
CA VAL A 83 11.15 -17.59 1.83
C VAL A 83 9.75 -17.63 2.44
N GLY A 84 8.86 -16.79 1.95
CA GLY A 84 7.50 -16.64 2.45
C GLY A 84 6.49 -17.63 1.89
N ILE A 85 5.48 -17.93 2.70
CA ILE A 85 4.24 -18.62 2.34
C ILE A 85 3.11 -17.60 2.43
N PRO A 86 2.43 -17.27 1.32
CA PRO A 86 1.32 -16.33 1.33
C PRO A 86 0.15 -16.74 2.26
N ASN A 87 -0.55 -15.75 2.81
CA ASN A 87 -1.66 -15.98 3.77
C ASN A 87 -2.80 -16.84 3.20
N ASN A 88 -3.09 -16.75 1.90
CA ASN A 88 -4.14 -17.54 1.25
C ASN A 88 -3.86 -19.06 1.23
N MET A 89 -2.59 -19.47 1.44
CA MET A 89 -2.20 -20.89 1.51
C MET A 89 -2.32 -21.46 2.93
N LEU A 90 -2.45 -20.63 3.96
CA LEU A 90 -2.42 -21.07 5.37
C LEU A 90 -3.52 -22.09 5.65
N LYS A 91 -4.73 -21.90 5.12
CA LYS A 91 -5.84 -22.82 5.33
C LYS A 91 -5.50 -24.23 4.81
N ASP A 92 -5.13 -24.35 3.54
CA ASP A 92 -4.82 -25.64 2.92
C ASP A 92 -3.64 -26.34 3.61
N ILE A 93 -2.57 -25.61 3.89
CA ILE A 93 -1.39 -26.14 4.60
C ILE A 93 -1.74 -26.58 6.03
N SER A 94 -2.64 -25.87 6.71
CA SER A 94 -3.07 -26.19 8.07
C SER A 94 -3.92 -27.48 8.13
N GLU A 95 -4.79 -27.67 7.14
CA GLU A 95 -5.75 -28.78 7.08
C GLU A 95 -5.13 -30.05 6.44
N ASN A 96 -4.10 -29.90 5.60
CA ASN A 96 -3.50 -30.97 4.83
C ASN A 96 -1.96 -31.03 4.99
N PRO A 97 -1.42 -31.92 5.84
CA PRO A 97 0.03 -32.11 5.98
C PRO A 97 0.75 -32.49 4.68
N SER A 98 0.05 -33.13 3.72
CA SER A 98 0.64 -33.46 2.42
C SER A 98 0.82 -32.23 1.54
N ALA A 99 -0.02 -31.20 1.71
CA ALA A 99 0.15 -29.92 1.04
C ALA A 99 1.42 -29.21 1.56
N ALA A 100 1.63 -29.22 2.89
CA ALA A 100 2.85 -28.71 3.52
C ALA A 100 4.11 -29.44 3.01
N ALA A 101 4.08 -30.78 3.00
CA ALA A 101 5.19 -31.59 2.50
C ALA A 101 5.49 -31.32 1.02
N SER A 102 4.46 -31.18 0.19
CA SER A 102 4.61 -30.86 -1.24
C SER A 102 5.20 -29.48 -1.45
N TRP A 103 4.76 -28.49 -0.67
CA TRP A 103 5.30 -27.13 -0.72
C TRP A 103 6.79 -27.12 -0.37
N VAL A 104 7.18 -27.75 0.74
CA VAL A 104 8.58 -27.84 1.17
C VAL A 104 9.43 -28.58 0.14
N TYR A 105 8.93 -29.70 -0.39
CA TYR A 105 9.65 -30.48 -1.40
C TYR A 105 9.94 -29.66 -2.66
N ASN A 106 8.93 -28.97 -3.19
CA ASN A 106 9.04 -28.23 -4.46
C ASN A 106 9.83 -26.92 -4.32
N ASN A 107 9.70 -26.22 -3.19
CA ASN A 107 10.19 -24.85 -3.07
C ASN A 107 11.46 -24.71 -2.25
N VAL A 108 11.78 -25.71 -1.42
CA VAL A 108 12.90 -25.66 -0.47
C VAL A 108 13.90 -26.79 -0.74
N ASN A 109 13.45 -28.05 -0.72
CA ASN A 109 14.35 -29.21 -0.76
C ASN A 109 15.15 -29.32 -2.06
N GLY A 110 14.56 -28.88 -3.18
CA GLY A 110 15.25 -28.83 -4.47
C GLY A 110 16.55 -28.04 -4.45
N TYR A 111 16.74 -27.13 -3.48
CA TYR A 111 17.93 -26.29 -3.33
C TYR A 111 18.92 -26.77 -2.26
N CYS A 112 18.63 -27.86 -1.56
CA CYS A 112 19.52 -28.39 -0.52
C CYS A 112 20.64 -29.27 -1.10
N TYR A 113 21.57 -28.65 -1.84
CA TYR A 113 22.79 -29.29 -2.33
C TYR A 113 23.95 -28.30 -2.29
N ASP A 114 25.17 -28.79 -2.47
CA ASP A 114 26.37 -27.93 -2.40
C ASP A 114 26.37 -26.97 -3.60
N GLY A 115 26.30 -25.66 -3.32
CA GLY A 115 26.11 -24.64 -4.35
C GLY A 115 24.65 -24.38 -4.74
N GLY A 116 23.68 -24.89 -3.97
CA GLY A 116 22.27 -24.53 -4.08
C GLY A 116 21.96 -23.13 -3.52
N VAL A 117 20.72 -22.90 -3.09
CA VAL A 117 20.30 -21.65 -2.44
C VAL A 117 20.41 -21.79 -0.93
N ASN A 118 21.00 -20.79 -0.27
CA ASN A 118 21.18 -20.76 1.18
C ASN A 118 19.87 -20.35 1.90
N ILE A 119 18.86 -21.20 1.84
CA ILE A 119 17.60 -20.97 2.56
C ILE A 119 17.85 -21.15 4.06
N LYS A 120 17.48 -20.16 4.87
CA LYS A 120 17.64 -20.19 6.32
C LYS A 120 16.30 -20.36 7.04
N TYR A 121 15.30 -19.63 6.57
CA TYR A 121 13.99 -19.56 7.21
C TYR A 121 12.85 -19.74 6.20
N VAL A 122 11.75 -20.32 6.66
CA VAL A 122 10.47 -20.32 5.96
C VAL A 122 9.49 -19.46 6.76
N ALA A 123 9.03 -18.36 6.18
CA ALA A 123 8.07 -17.46 6.81
C ALA A 123 6.63 -17.92 6.49
N VAL A 124 5.95 -18.52 7.48
CA VAL A 124 4.61 -19.09 7.33
C VAL A 124 3.55 -18.00 7.53
N GLY A 125 3.10 -17.41 6.44
CA GLY A 125 2.22 -16.24 6.44
C GLY A 125 3.00 -14.92 6.47
N ASN A 126 2.27 -13.82 6.29
CA ASN A 126 2.76 -12.46 6.50
C ASN A 126 1.71 -11.66 7.29
N GLU A 127 2.04 -11.31 8.52
CA GLU A 127 1.16 -10.59 9.44
C GLU A 127 -0.24 -11.23 9.60
N PRO A 128 -0.36 -12.54 9.81
CA PRO A 128 -1.66 -13.22 9.80
C PRO A 128 -2.63 -12.71 10.89
N PHE A 129 -2.11 -12.03 11.92
CA PHE A 129 -2.87 -11.53 13.07
C PHE A 129 -3.17 -10.02 12.98
N LEU A 130 -2.91 -9.41 11.82
CA LEU A 130 -3.23 -8.01 11.58
C LEU A 130 -4.74 -7.77 11.80
N GLN A 131 -5.09 -6.74 12.56
CA GLN A 131 -6.49 -6.49 12.94
C GLN A 131 -7.43 -6.32 11.74
N THR A 132 -6.92 -5.78 10.63
CA THR A 132 -7.67 -5.56 9.38
C THR A 132 -8.13 -6.86 8.72
N TYR A 133 -7.47 -7.99 9.00
CA TYR A 133 -7.91 -9.31 8.54
C TYR A 133 -9.06 -9.89 9.35
N ASN A 134 -9.52 -9.19 10.40
CA ASN A 134 -10.68 -9.58 11.21
C ASN A 134 -10.64 -11.06 11.63
N ASN A 135 -9.49 -11.48 12.17
CA ASN A 135 -9.24 -12.82 12.68
C ASN A 135 -9.27 -13.98 11.64
N THR A 136 -9.28 -13.67 10.33
CA THR A 136 -9.41 -14.67 9.25
C THR A 136 -8.36 -15.79 9.31
N TYR A 137 -7.12 -15.49 9.70
CA TYR A 137 -6.02 -16.45 9.67
C TYR A 137 -5.64 -17.07 11.02
N LEU A 138 -6.28 -16.67 12.12
CA LEU A 138 -5.89 -17.10 13.47
C LEU A 138 -5.89 -18.63 13.60
N GLN A 139 -6.98 -19.28 13.21
CA GLN A 139 -7.16 -20.73 13.39
C GLN A 139 -6.25 -21.59 12.50
N TYR A 140 -5.66 -21.02 11.45
CA TYR A 140 -4.85 -21.75 10.48
C TYR A 140 -3.34 -21.59 10.73
N THR A 141 -2.93 -20.50 11.39
CA THR A 141 -1.50 -20.12 11.48
C THR A 141 -0.66 -21.15 12.22
N LEU A 142 -1.06 -21.53 13.45
CA LEU A 142 -0.28 -22.48 14.25
C LEU A 142 -0.26 -23.91 13.64
N PRO A 143 -1.38 -24.49 13.15
CA PRO A 143 -1.30 -25.79 12.48
C PRO A 143 -0.51 -25.75 11.17
N ALA A 144 -0.59 -24.67 10.38
CA ALA A 144 0.24 -24.52 9.18
C ALA A 144 1.73 -24.46 9.53
N LEU A 145 2.11 -23.68 10.55
CA LEU A 145 3.48 -23.61 11.06
C LEU A 145 4.00 -24.99 11.49
N ARG A 146 3.18 -25.76 12.23
CA ARG A 146 3.51 -27.14 12.65
C ARG A 146 3.74 -28.05 11.45
N ASN A 147 2.84 -28.05 10.47
CA ASN A 147 2.94 -28.92 9.31
C ASN A 147 4.16 -28.59 8.45
N ILE A 148 4.49 -27.30 8.28
CA ILE A 148 5.69 -26.87 7.56
C ILE A 148 6.96 -27.27 8.32
N GLN A 149 7.06 -27.01 9.63
CA GLN A 149 8.24 -27.40 10.40
C GLN A 149 8.46 -28.92 10.38
N ASN A 150 7.39 -29.72 10.53
CA ASN A 150 7.48 -31.18 10.43
C ASN A 150 8.02 -31.62 9.06
N ALA A 151 7.55 -31.02 7.97
CA ALA A 151 8.04 -31.32 6.62
C ALA A 151 9.51 -30.89 6.41
N LEU A 152 9.95 -29.79 7.04
CA LEU A 152 11.36 -29.38 7.03
C LEU A 152 12.23 -30.38 7.80
N ASP A 153 11.77 -30.87 8.95
CA ASP A 153 12.51 -31.83 9.78
C ASP A 153 12.70 -33.19 9.07
N GLU A 154 11.71 -33.62 8.28
CA GLU A 154 11.78 -34.84 7.45
C GLU A 154 12.85 -34.75 6.35
N SER A 155 13.29 -33.54 6.00
CA SER A 155 14.25 -33.29 4.90
C SER A 155 15.71 -33.58 5.30
N GLY A 156 15.96 -33.91 6.57
CA GLY A 156 17.23 -34.43 7.08
C GLY A 156 18.25 -33.38 7.54
N VAL A 157 19.25 -33.84 8.30
CA VAL A 157 20.17 -32.99 9.10
C VAL A 157 21.06 -32.04 8.26
N LYS A 158 21.21 -32.29 6.94
CA LYS A 158 22.00 -31.44 6.04
C LYS A 158 21.32 -30.08 5.81
N CYS A 159 19.99 -30.03 5.92
CA CYS A 159 19.14 -28.91 5.54
C CYS A 159 18.43 -28.36 6.79
N ARG A 160 19.16 -27.68 7.69
CA ARG A 160 18.58 -27.16 8.95
C ARG A 160 17.79 -25.87 8.73
N TYR A 161 16.62 -26.00 8.13
CA TYR A 161 15.68 -24.90 7.92
C TYR A 161 14.77 -24.73 9.13
N LYS A 162 14.41 -23.48 9.43
CA LYS A 162 13.51 -23.15 10.55
C LYS A 162 12.28 -22.42 10.03
N ALA A 163 11.10 -22.83 10.46
CA ALA A 163 9.87 -22.12 10.16
C ALA A 163 9.62 -21.01 11.22
N THR A 164 9.21 -19.83 10.76
CA THR A 164 8.84 -18.69 11.62
C THR A 164 7.53 -18.09 11.13
N VAL A 165 6.94 -17.17 11.90
CA VAL A 165 5.76 -16.40 11.50
C VAL A 165 6.11 -14.91 11.66
N PRO A 166 6.14 -14.13 10.57
CA PRO A 166 6.25 -12.68 10.63
C PRO A 166 4.96 -12.06 11.17
N PHE A 167 5.00 -11.47 12.36
CA PHE A 167 3.88 -10.75 12.96
C PHE A 167 4.03 -9.24 12.78
N ASN A 168 2.93 -8.51 12.59
CA ASN A 168 2.95 -7.06 12.70
C ASN A 168 3.14 -6.63 14.17
N ALA A 169 3.80 -5.49 14.40
CA ALA A 169 3.95 -4.90 15.72
C ALA A 169 2.59 -4.58 16.41
N ASP A 170 1.48 -4.59 15.68
CA ASP A 170 0.15 -4.46 16.26
C ASP A 170 -0.18 -5.61 17.24
N ILE A 171 0.46 -6.79 17.17
CA ILE A 171 0.17 -7.97 18.00
C ILE A 171 0.42 -7.76 19.50
N TYR A 172 1.18 -6.72 19.85
CA TYR A 172 1.42 -6.28 21.23
C TYR A 172 1.09 -4.80 21.38
N TYR A 173 0.87 -4.40 22.63
CA TYR A 173 0.53 -3.02 22.96
C TYR A 173 1.05 -2.64 24.34
N SER A 174 1.19 -1.34 24.57
CA SER A 174 1.24 -0.76 25.91
C SER A 174 -0.15 -0.20 26.26
N PRO A 175 -0.67 -0.42 27.48
CA PRO A 175 -1.94 0.14 27.90
C PRO A 175 -1.97 1.67 27.78
N GLU A 176 -3.08 2.23 27.29
CA GLU A 176 -3.25 3.69 27.13
C GLU A 176 -3.08 4.48 28.44
N SER A 177 -3.38 3.85 29.57
CA SER A 177 -3.21 4.46 30.90
C SER A 177 -1.73 4.64 31.29
N ASN A 178 -0.82 3.87 30.69
CA ASN A 178 0.62 3.98 30.88
C ASN A 178 1.38 3.48 29.62
N PRO A 179 1.47 4.30 28.56
CA PRO A 179 1.97 3.91 27.25
C PRO A 179 3.51 3.93 27.21
N VAL A 180 4.14 3.03 27.98
CA VAL A 180 5.59 2.85 28.03
C VAL A 180 5.98 1.40 27.70
N PRO A 181 7.19 1.13 27.19
CA PRO A 181 7.56 -0.22 26.75
C PRO A 181 7.49 -1.30 27.84
N SER A 182 7.85 -1.01 29.10
CA SER A 182 7.82 -1.96 30.22
C SER A 182 6.42 -2.51 30.53
N THR A 183 5.37 -1.80 30.13
CA THR A 183 3.98 -2.25 30.27
C THR A 183 3.52 -3.14 29.12
N GLY A 184 4.35 -3.35 28.09
CA GLY A 184 4.07 -4.15 26.91
C GLY A 184 3.51 -5.53 27.21
N ASP A 185 2.43 -5.91 26.55
CA ASP A 185 1.80 -7.23 26.61
C ASP A 185 1.22 -7.59 25.23
N PHE A 186 1.00 -8.87 24.97
CA PHE A 186 0.29 -9.30 23.77
C PHE A 186 -1.18 -8.88 23.86
N ARG A 187 -1.79 -8.53 22.72
CA ARG A 187 -3.20 -8.14 22.69
C ARG A 187 -4.08 -9.27 23.25
N PRO A 188 -5.04 -8.98 24.15
CA PRO A 188 -5.76 -10.01 24.90
C PRO A 188 -6.44 -11.08 24.01
N GLU A 189 -6.97 -10.68 22.87
CA GLU A 189 -7.73 -11.54 21.95
C GLU A 189 -6.88 -12.55 21.17
N VAL A 190 -5.56 -12.31 21.03
CA VAL A 190 -4.63 -13.24 20.36
C VAL A 190 -3.55 -13.79 21.30
N LYS A 191 -3.50 -13.32 22.55
CA LYS A 191 -2.43 -13.62 23.51
C LYS A 191 -2.19 -15.11 23.72
N GLU A 192 -3.25 -15.89 23.97
CA GLU A 192 -3.10 -17.33 24.22
C GLU A 192 -2.49 -18.05 23.02
N LEU A 193 -3.01 -17.79 21.82
CA LEU A 193 -2.50 -18.37 20.57
C LEU A 193 -1.08 -17.89 20.25
N ALA A 194 -0.76 -16.61 20.48
CA ALA A 194 0.58 -16.08 20.30
C ALA A 194 1.58 -16.81 21.20
N ILE A 195 1.22 -17.04 22.48
CA ILE A 195 2.06 -17.78 23.42
C ILE A 195 2.26 -19.24 22.95
N GLU A 196 1.23 -19.90 22.43
CA GLU A 196 1.37 -21.25 21.86
C GLU A 196 2.33 -21.28 20.66
N ILE A 197 2.27 -20.27 19.78
CA ILE A 197 3.20 -20.14 18.65
C ILE A 197 4.61 -19.86 19.16
N ILE A 198 4.79 -18.95 20.11
CA ILE A 198 6.10 -18.63 20.70
C ILE A 198 6.71 -19.87 21.35
N GLN A 199 5.92 -20.64 22.11
CA GLN A 199 6.35 -21.90 22.69
C GLN A 199 6.80 -22.89 21.61
N PHE A 200 6.05 -22.99 20.51
CA PHE A 200 6.42 -23.85 19.39
C PHE A 200 7.75 -23.42 18.75
N LEU A 201 7.91 -22.12 18.48
CA LEU A 201 9.15 -21.57 17.91
C LEU A 201 10.34 -21.83 18.84
N TYR A 202 10.19 -21.56 20.14
CA TYR A 202 11.22 -21.77 21.14
C TYR A 202 11.68 -23.25 21.22
N LEU A 203 10.74 -24.20 21.15
CA LEU A 203 11.06 -25.63 21.17
C LEU A 203 11.83 -26.11 19.93
N HIS A 204 11.69 -25.42 18.80
CA HIS A 204 12.36 -25.74 17.54
C HIS A 204 13.57 -24.82 17.26
N ASP A 205 14.02 -24.05 18.26
CA ASP A 205 15.13 -23.10 18.13
C ASP A 205 14.86 -22.05 17.00
N ALA A 206 13.59 -21.76 16.71
CA ALA A 206 13.19 -20.82 15.67
C ALA A 206 12.99 -19.40 16.22
N PRO A 207 13.35 -18.35 15.45
CA PRO A 207 13.19 -16.98 15.90
C PRO A 207 11.73 -16.52 15.86
N PHE A 208 11.39 -15.56 16.70
CA PHE A 208 10.17 -14.76 16.57
C PHE A 208 10.42 -13.62 15.58
N THR A 209 9.63 -13.56 14.50
CA THR A 209 9.79 -12.51 13.48
C THR A 209 8.73 -11.44 13.66
N VAL A 210 9.14 -10.16 13.67
CA VAL A 210 8.24 -9.01 13.83
C VAL A 210 8.48 -7.94 12.77
N ASN A 211 7.43 -7.34 12.26
CA ASN A 211 7.46 -6.21 11.33
C ASN A 211 7.17 -4.91 12.10
N ILE A 212 8.07 -3.93 12.01
CA ILE A 212 8.01 -2.68 12.79
C ILE A 212 8.06 -1.48 11.85
N TYR A 213 7.04 -0.63 11.93
CA TYR A 213 6.88 0.52 11.03
C TYR A 213 6.67 1.84 11.79
N PRO A 214 7.74 2.52 12.25
CA PRO A 214 7.62 3.80 12.94
C PRO A 214 6.92 4.89 12.12
N PHE A 215 7.06 4.84 10.78
CA PHE A 215 6.34 5.70 9.84
C PHE A 215 4.83 5.73 10.09
N LEU A 216 4.21 4.59 10.40
CA LEU A 216 2.75 4.51 10.62
C LEU A 216 2.28 5.33 11.83
N SER A 217 3.17 5.62 12.80
CA SER A 217 2.84 6.51 13.92
C SER A 217 2.63 7.96 13.48
N LEU A 218 3.37 8.42 12.46
CA LEU A 218 3.19 9.75 11.86
C LEU A 218 2.02 9.79 10.89
N TYR A 219 1.79 8.70 10.17
CA TYR A 219 0.65 8.59 9.27
C TYR A 219 -0.69 8.59 10.03
N GLY A 220 -0.78 7.81 11.11
CA GLY A 220 -2.01 7.67 11.90
C GLY A 220 -2.25 8.78 12.93
N ASN A 221 -1.23 9.58 13.29
CA ASN A 221 -1.34 10.60 14.33
C ASN A 221 -0.50 11.86 14.02
N ASP A 222 -1.19 12.93 13.60
CA ASP A 222 -0.58 14.24 13.32
C ASP A 222 0.11 14.90 14.53
N TYR A 223 -0.16 14.45 15.75
CA TYR A 223 0.47 14.95 16.97
C TYR A 223 1.65 14.10 17.46
N PHE A 224 1.97 13.00 16.75
CA PHE A 224 3.12 12.19 17.10
C PHE A 224 4.41 13.03 16.98
N PRO A 225 5.33 12.95 17.96
CA PRO A 225 6.56 13.74 17.92
C PRO A 225 7.48 13.26 16.78
N VAL A 226 7.50 14.00 15.68
CA VAL A 226 8.29 13.71 14.45
C VAL A 226 9.72 13.27 14.76
N GLU A 227 10.43 14.03 15.60
CA GLU A 227 11.81 13.75 15.95
C GLU A 227 12.00 12.41 16.66
N PHE A 228 10.97 11.89 17.36
CA PHE A 228 11.00 10.58 18.02
C PHE A 228 10.93 9.42 17.03
N ALA A 229 10.52 9.65 15.77
CA ALA A 229 10.55 8.60 14.75
C ALA A 229 11.97 8.27 14.27
N PHE A 230 12.96 9.15 14.53
CA PHE A 230 14.31 9.06 13.98
C PHE A 230 15.39 8.80 15.05
N PHE A 231 16.62 8.53 14.61
CA PHE A 231 17.74 8.07 15.45
C PHE A 231 18.77 9.14 15.82
N ASP A 232 18.58 10.40 15.41
CA ASP A 232 19.54 11.48 15.64
C ASP A 232 19.55 12.06 17.06
N GLY A 233 18.64 11.62 17.92
CA GLY A 233 18.59 12.03 19.32
C GLY A 233 18.08 13.46 19.54
N LEU A 234 17.44 14.06 18.53
CA LEU A 234 16.78 15.36 18.66
C LEU A 234 15.46 15.29 19.43
N SER A 235 14.90 14.08 19.58
CA SER A 235 13.68 13.85 20.32
C SER A 235 13.86 14.08 21.82
N ARG A 236 12.75 14.42 22.50
CA ARG A 236 12.70 14.30 23.96
C ARG A 236 12.56 12.81 24.31
N PRO A 237 13.49 12.22 25.08
CA PRO A 237 13.42 10.80 25.37
C PRO A 237 12.15 10.42 26.14
N LEU A 238 11.54 9.30 25.77
CA LEU A 238 10.50 8.64 26.56
C LEU A 238 11.18 7.95 27.75
N ARG A 239 10.79 8.33 28.96
CA ARG A 239 11.33 7.74 30.20
C ARG A 239 10.41 6.62 30.68
N ASP A 240 11.01 5.46 30.94
CA ASP A 240 10.36 4.27 31.44
C ASP A 240 11.22 3.64 32.55
N GLY A 241 10.96 4.04 33.79
CA GLY A 241 11.83 3.72 34.92
C GLY A 241 13.25 4.27 34.71
N ASP A 242 14.21 3.35 34.58
CA ASP A 242 15.63 3.63 34.32
C ASP A 242 15.99 3.61 32.83
N ASN A 243 15.08 3.14 31.97
CA ASN A 243 15.25 3.13 30.52
C ASN A 243 14.83 4.47 29.91
N PHE A 244 15.63 4.94 28.94
CA PHE A 244 15.39 6.16 28.19
C PHE A 244 15.41 5.85 26.70
N TYR A 245 14.23 5.91 26.09
CA TYR A 245 14.07 5.66 24.66
C TYR A 245 14.20 6.96 23.90
N LYS A 246 15.12 6.99 22.93
CA LYS A 246 15.37 8.18 22.09
C LYS A 246 14.67 8.11 20.73
N ASN A 247 14.21 6.93 20.34
CA ASN A 247 13.54 6.70 19.08
C ASN A 247 12.39 5.69 19.28
N ALA A 248 11.45 5.72 18.34
CA ALA A 248 10.25 4.88 18.36
C ALA A 248 10.54 3.41 18.07
N PHE A 249 11.62 3.12 17.32
CA PHE A 249 12.02 1.75 16.99
C PHE A 249 12.42 0.98 18.26
N ASP A 250 13.32 1.52 19.07
CA ASP A 250 13.76 0.93 20.34
C ASP A 250 12.58 0.76 21.30
N ALA A 251 11.71 1.77 21.39
CA ALA A 251 10.54 1.72 22.26
C ALA A 251 9.56 0.62 21.81
N ASN A 252 9.35 0.46 20.51
CA ASN A 252 8.47 -0.57 19.96
C ASN A 252 9.07 -1.97 20.16
N LEU A 253 10.35 -2.16 19.85
CA LEU A 253 11.03 -3.45 20.01
C LEU A 253 11.14 -3.87 21.48
N ASP A 254 11.39 -2.94 22.41
CA ASP A 254 11.38 -3.26 23.84
C ASP A 254 9.98 -3.58 24.35
N THR A 255 8.92 -2.98 23.79
CA THR A 255 7.54 -3.38 24.10
C THR A 255 7.34 -4.88 23.82
N LEU A 256 7.86 -5.37 22.68
CA LEU A 256 7.85 -6.80 22.37
C LEU A 256 8.69 -7.61 23.35
N TYR A 257 9.92 -7.20 23.68
CA TYR A 257 10.75 -7.93 24.63
C TYR A 257 10.11 -8.04 26.02
N TYR A 258 9.44 -6.99 26.49
CA TYR A 258 8.67 -7.05 27.74
C TYR A 258 7.45 -7.98 27.64
N ALA A 259 6.74 -7.98 26.51
CA ALA A 259 5.63 -8.91 26.26
C ALA A 259 6.11 -10.37 26.25
N LEU A 260 7.22 -10.66 25.56
CA LEU A 260 7.86 -11.98 25.54
C LEU A 260 8.34 -12.40 26.93
N GLY A 261 8.93 -11.49 27.70
CA GLY A 261 9.34 -11.74 29.08
C GLY A 261 8.16 -12.10 29.99
N LYS A 262 7.02 -11.40 29.87
CA LYS A 262 5.78 -11.73 30.59
C LYS A 262 5.18 -13.07 30.16
N ALA A 263 5.36 -13.45 28.90
CA ALA A 263 4.98 -14.76 28.38
C ALA A 263 5.93 -15.90 28.82
N GLY A 264 7.08 -15.57 29.43
CA GLY A 264 8.07 -16.54 29.91
C GLY A 264 9.18 -16.89 28.91
N PHE A 265 9.33 -16.14 27.82
CA PHE A 265 10.26 -16.39 26.72
C PHE A 265 11.23 -15.22 26.49
N SER A 266 11.88 -14.72 27.55
CA SER A 266 12.81 -13.58 27.46
C SER A 266 14.01 -13.81 26.54
N GLU A 267 14.45 -15.06 26.41
CA GLU A 267 15.67 -15.43 25.69
C GLU A 267 15.44 -15.76 24.22
N ILE A 268 14.18 -15.77 23.73
CA ILE A 268 13.90 -16.10 22.33
C ILE A 268 14.61 -15.11 21.40
N GLU A 269 15.16 -15.63 20.30
CA GLU A 269 15.75 -14.84 19.23
C GLU A 269 14.63 -14.05 18.53
N VAL A 270 14.88 -12.77 18.24
CA VAL A 270 13.92 -11.90 17.54
C VAL A 270 14.58 -11.38 16.27
N ILE A 271 13.87 -11.52 15.14
CA ILE A 271 14.22 -10.93 13.85
C ILE A 271 13.22 -9.82 13.55
N VAL A 272 13.70 -8.63 13.19
CA VAL A 272 12.84 -7.60 12.62
C VAL A 272 12.69 -7.89 11.12
N GLY A 273 11.60 -8.53 10.74
CA GLY A 273 11.35 -9.04 9.39
C GLY A 273 11.04 -7.96 8.36
N GLU A 274 10.55 -6.79 8.78
CA GLU A 274 10.32 -5.62 7.94
C GLU A 274 10.47 -4.35 8.79
N VAL A 275 11.19 -3.37 8.27
CA VAL A 275 11.25 -2.00 8.79
C VAL A 275 11.81 -1.09 7.71
N GLY A 276 11.28 0.12 7.59
CA GLY A 276 11.76 1.08 6.60
C GLY A 276 10.97 2.37 6.66
N TRP A 277 11.06 3.14 5.59
CA TRP A 277 10.35 4.41 5.46
C TRP A 277 10.06 4.73 3.99
N PRO A 278 8.80 5.03 3.63
CA PRO A 278 8.43 5.29 2.24
C PRO A 278 8.89 6.67 1.76
N THR A 279 9.15 6.80 0.47
CA THR A 279 9.71 8.02 -0.13
C THR A 279 8.71 8.92 -0.83
N ASP A 280 7.46 8.47 -0.98
CA ASP A 280 6.39 9.23 -1.63
C ASP A 280 5.00 8.68 -1.23
N GLY A 281 3.92 9.31 -1.71
CA GLY A 281 2.53 8.84 -1.50
C GLY A 281 1.88 9.30 -0.18
N ASP A 282 2.59 10.09 0.63
CA ASP A 282 2.10 10.80 1.83
C ASP A 282 3.00 12.00 2.15
N LYS A 283 2.50 13.02 2.85
CA LYS A 283 3.28 14.20 3.28
C LYS A 283 4.51 13.87 4.13
N ASN A 284 4.48 12.77 4.90
CA ASN A 284 5.60 12.29 5.71
C ASN A 284 6.43 11.21 4.99
N ALA A 285 6.01 10.79 3.81
CA ALA A 285 6.74 9.87 2.93
C ALA A 285 7.53 10.69 1.92
N ASN A 286 8.80 10.95 2.19
CA ASN A 286 9.67 11.75 1.32
C ASN A 286 11.11 11.25 1.40
N ILE A 287 11.91 11.53 0.37
CA ILE A 287 13.31 11.11 0.26
C ILE A 287 14.15 11.55 1.47
N GLN A 288 13.89 12.74 2.03
CA GLN A 288 14.67 13.27 3.16
C GLN A 288 14.42 12.44 4.43
N TYR A 289 13.17 12.14 4.73
CA TYR A 289 12.81 11.31 5.88
C TYR A 289 13.22 9.86 5.70
N ALA A 290 13.08 9.32 4.49
CA ALA A 290 13.54 7.96 4.18
C ALA A 290 15.06 7.81 4.37
N LYS A 291 15.86 8.75 3.82
CA LYS A 291 17.31 8.79 4.05
C LYS A 291 17.65 8.93 5.54
N ARG A 292 17.00 9.87 6.23
CA ARG A 292 17.21 10.14 7.67
C ARG A 292 16.93 8.89 8.51
N PHE A 293 15.81 8.22 8.26
CA PHE A 293 15.41 7.03 8.99
C PHE A 293 16.29 5.82 8.66
N ASN A 294 16.42 5.44 7.39
CA ASN A 294 17.14 4.24 6.98
C ASN A 294 18.63 4.33 7.32
N GLN A 295 19.27 5.48 7.13
CA GLN A 295 20.68 5.65 7.52
C GLN A 295 20.85 5.61 9.05
N GLY A 296 19.92 6.19 9.80
CA GLY A 296 19.90 6.15 11.26
C GLY A 296 19.72 4.74 11.81
N LEU A 297 18.80 3.98 11.22
CA LEU A 297 18.53 2.58 11.53
C LEU A 297 19.77 1.71 11.29
N ILE A 298 20.39 1.82 10.12
CA ILE A 298 21.60 1.05 9.77
C ILE A 298 22.73 1.34 10.76
N ARG A 299 22.98 2.62 11.09
CA ARG A 299 23.98 3.00 12.09
C ARG A 299 23.66 2.43 13.47
N HIS A 300 22.39 2.46 13.86
CA HIS A 300 21.94 1.92 15.14
C HIS A 300 22.19 0.41 15.22
N ILE A 301 21.79 -0.37 14.20
CA ILE A 301 21.98 -1.82 14.17
C ILE A 301 23.46 -2.20 14.16
N LEU A 302 24.25 -1.57 13.28
CA LEU A 302 25.68 -1.85 13.15
C LEU A 302 26.50 -1.41 14.37
N SER A 303 25.95 -0.57 15.25
CA SER A 303 26.59 -0.25 16.52
C SER A 303 26.68 -1.43 17.48
N GLY A 304 25.83 -2.45 17.32
CA GLY A 304 25.77 -3.63 18.19
C GLY A 304 25.33 -3.35 19.64
N VAL A 305 24.88 -2.12 19.94
CA VAL A 305 24.47 -1.73 21.30
C VAL A 305 23.16 -2.40 21.71
N GLY A 306 22.26 -2.64 20.73
CA GLY A 306 20.90 -3.08 20.96
C GLY A 306 20.01 -1.97 21.50
N THR A 307 18.93 -2.35 22.17
CA THR A 307 17.93 -1.45 22.73
C THR A 307 18.25 -1.10 24.20
N PRO A 308 17.52 -0.16 24.83
CA PRO A 308 17.63 0.10 26.26
C PRO A 308 17.48 -1.16 27.14
N ALA A 309 16.46 -2.00 26.90
CA ALA A 309 16.16 -3.18 27.70
C ALA A 309 16.97 -4.43 27.31
N ARG A 310 17.37 -4.59 26.04
CA ARG A 310 18.15 -5.76 25.57
C ARG A 310 19.38 -5.33 24.78
N LYS A 311 20.57 -5.66 25.32
CA LYS A 311 21.86 -5.41 24.64
C LYS A 311 22.17 -6.53 23.67
N GLY A 312 22.89 -6.18 22.60
CA GLY A 312 23.34 -7.13 21.58
C GLY A 312 22.96 -6.71 20.17
N GLU A 313 23.33 -7.56 19.21
CA GLU A 313 23.00 -7.35 17.80
C GLU A 313 21.50 -7.55 17.54
N ILE A 314 20.96 -6.80 16.59
CA ILE A 314 19.57 -6.90 16.15
C ILE A 314 19.60 -7.29 14.67
N GLU A 315 19.00 -8.43 14.33
CA GLU A 315 18.82 -8.81 12.92
C GLU A 315 17.61 -8.09 12.34
N VAL A 316 17.81 -7.43 11.19
CA VAL A 316 16.80 -6.56 10.57
C VAL A 316 16.78 -6.73 9.06
N TYR A 317 15.59 -6.78 8.48
CA TYR A 317 15.36 -6.74 7.05
C TYR A 317 14.71 -5.41 6.64
N LEU A 318 15.46 -4.62 5.86
CA LEU A 318 14.99 -3.33 5.36
C LEU A 318 13.84 -3.53 4.37
N PHE A 319 12.72 -2.84 4.58
CA PHE A 319 11.55 -2.85 3.71
C PHE A 319 11.50 -1.55 2.90
N SER A 320 11.72 -1.58 1.58
CA SER A 320 12.06 -2.73 0.72
C SER A 320 13.20 -2.41 -0.26
N LEU A 321 13.59 -3.39 -1.06
CA LEU A 321 14.65 -3.23 -2.05
C LEU A 321 14.23 -2.31 -3.21
N LEU A 322 13.09 -2.60 -3.85
CA LEU A 322 12.56 -1.91 -5.03
C LEU A 322 11.16 -1.37 -4.74
N ASP A 323 10.77 -0.29 -5.40
CA ASP A 323 9.38 0.15 -5.43
C ASP A 323 8.47 -0.86 -6.16
N GLU A 324 7.22 -0.94 -5.71
CA GLU A 324 6.26 -1.98 -6.10
C GLU A 324 4.96 -1.34 -6.60
N ASN A 325 4.97 -0.86 -7.85
CA ASN A 325 3.87 -0.07 -8.43
C ASN A 325 2.54 -0.84 -8.64
N ALA A 326 2.51 -2.17 -8.46
CA ALA A 326 1.29 -2.98 -8.53
C ALA A 326 0.75 -3.35 -7.14
N LYS A 327 1.41 -2.91 -6.06
CA LYS A 327 0.96 -3.15 -4.69
C LYS A 327 -0.36 -2.42 -4.42
N SER A 328 -1.21 -3.01 -3.56
CA SER A 328 -2.48 -2.40 -3.16
C SER A 328 -2.23 -1.09 -2.41
N ILE A 329 -3.04 -0.09 -2.73
CA ILE A 329 -3.01 1.24 -2.08
C ILE A 329 -4.10 1.40 -1.03
N GLU A 330 -4.86 0.34 -0.71
CA GLU A 330 -5.89 0.39 0.33
C GLU A 330 -5.37 0.87 1.70
N PRO A 331 -4.17 0.47 2.17
CA PRO A 331 -3.59 1.04 3.40
C PRO A 331 -3.18 2.53 3.25
N GLY A 332 -2.78 2.92 2.05
CA GLY A 332 -2.37 4.27 1.69
C GLY A 332 -1.54 4.31 0.40
N GLY A 333 -1.40 5.50 -0.20
CA GLY A 333 -0.62 5.68 -1.44
C GLY A 333 0.87 5.38 -1.27
N PHE A 334 1.40 5.52 -0.05
CA PHE A 334 2.80 5.25 0.29
C PHE A 334 3.22 3.79 0.10
N GLU A 335 2.27 2.85 0.02
CA GLU A 335 2.54 1.40 -0.09
C GLU A 335 3.37 1.00 -1.31
N ARG A 336 3.42 1.85 -2.34
CA ARG A 336 4.18 1.60 -3.57
C ARG A 336 5.61 2.16 -3.54
N HIS A 337 5.99 2.87 -2.47
CA HIS A 337 7.18 3.73 -2.41
C HIS A 337 8.16 3.38 -1.29
N TRP A 338 8.21 2.12 -0.86
CA TRP A 338 9.11 1.65 0.21
C TRP A 338 10.53 1.36 -0.25
N GLY A 339 10.79 1.33 -1.56
CA GLY A 339 12.08 0.94 -2.13
C GLY A 339 13.21 1.89 -1.72
N ILE A 340 14.39 1.34 -1.44
CA ILE A 340 15.64 2.12 -1.45
C ILE A 340 16.15 2.37 -2.89
N PHE A 341 15.69 1.54 -3.83
CA PHE A 341 15.84 1.71 -5.26
C PHE A 341 14.47 1.95 -5.92
N GLU A 342 14.47 2.72 -7.02
CA GLU A 342 13.34 2.86 -7.93
C GLU A 342 13.00 1.51 -8.60
N PHE A 343 11.86 1.44 -9.30
CA PHE A 343 11.45 0.26 -10.08
C PHE A 343 12.50 -0.23 -11.10
N ASP A 344 13.37 0.66 -11.57
CA ASP A 344 14.42 0.38 -12.55
C ASP A 344 15.77 0.01 -11.92
N GLY A 345 15.85 -0.03 -10.58
CA GLY A 345 17.07 -0.39 -9.85
C GLY A 345 18.05 0.77 -9.68
N LYS A 346 17.64 2.02 -9.90
CA LYS A 346 18.44 3.20 -9.53
C LYS A 346 18.26 3.56 -8.06
N PRO A 347 19.33 3.95 -7.33
CA PRO A 347 19.22 4.42 -5.96
C PRO A 347 18.36 5.69 -5.87
N LYS A 348 17.41 5.73 -4.92
CA LYS A 348 16.58 6.92 -4.66
C LYS A 348 17.32 7.98 -3.86
N TYR A 349 18.28 7.56 -3.05
CA TYR A 349 19.13 8.40 -2.22
C TYR A 349 20.40 7.66 -1.85
N GLU A 350 21.41 8.42 -1.41
CA GLU A 350 22.64 7.86 -0.87
C GLU A 350 22.38 7.15 0.46
N LEU A 351 22.85 5.91 0.57
CA LEU A 351 22.76 5.09 1.77
C LEU A 351 24.06 4.30 1.93
N ASP A 352 24.70 4.43 3.09
CA ASP A 352 25.88 3.65 3.44
C ASP A 352 25.47 2.44 4.27
N LEU A 353 25.41 1.28 3.61
CA LEU A 353 25.08 -0.01 4.22
C LEU A 353 26.19 -0.54 5.15
N THR A 354 27.41 0.01 5.07
CA THR A 354 28.54 -0.41 5.91
C THR A 354 28.58 0.32 7.26
N GLY A 355 27.85 1.44 7.38
CA GLY A 355 27.84 2.29 8.57
C GLY A 355 29.14 3.04 8.84
N ASN A 356 30.14 2.97 7.95
CA ASN A 356 31.47 3.53 8.14
C ASN A 356 31.64 4.97 7.62
N GLU A 357 30.55 5.59 7.16
CA GLU A 357 30.53 6.92 6.53
C GLU A 357 31.46 7.02 5.30
N VAL A 358 31.68 5.89 4.63
CA VAL A 358 32.39 5.87 3.36
C VAL A 358 31.39 6.38 2.32
N ASN A 359 31.75 7.45 1.59
CA ASN A 359 30.96 8.01 0.47
C ASN A 359 30.87 7.03 -0.72
N ARG A 360 30.44 5.80 -0.49
CA ARG A 360 30.15 4.79 -1.51
C ARG A 360 28.63 4.69 -1.59
N GLY A 361 28.05 5.37 -2.57
CA GLY A 361 26.63 5.24 -2.87
C GLY A 361 26.27 3.81 -3.27
N LEU A 362 24.97 3.51 -3.25
CA LEU A 362 24.45 2.22 -3.67
C LEU A 362 24.76 1.95 -5.15
N ALA A 363 25.21 0.74 -5.47
CA ALA A 363 25.38 0.29 -6.84
C ALA A 363 24.00 0.02 -7.46
N ALA A 364 23.73 0.64 -8.62
CA ALA A 364 22.49 0.46 -9.37
C ALA A 364 22.49 -0.84 -10.18
N VAL A 365 21.33 -1.25 -10.69
CA VAL A 365 21.27 -2.28 -11.73
C VAL A 365 21.88 -1.76 -13.04
N GLU A 366 22.79 -2.55 -13.62
CA GLU A 366 23.46 -2.23 -14.89
C GLU A 366 22.66 -2.69 -16.12
N ASP A 367 22.86 -2.00 -17.25
CA ASP A 367 22.28 -2.32 -18.56
C ASP A 367 20.75 -2.46 -18.57
N VAL A 368 20.05 -1.62 -17.81
CA VAL A 368 18.58 -1.58 -17.83
C VAL A 368 18.10 -1.10 -19.20
N LYS A 369 17.24 -1.90 -19.83
CA LYS A 369 16.61 -1.52 -21.10
C LYS A 369 15.34 -0.77 -20.79
N TYR A 370 15.16 0.40 -21.40
CA TYR A 370 13.93 1.20 -21.29
C TYR A 370 13.13 1.09 -22.57
N GLN A 371 11.83 1.36 -22.44
CA GLN A 371 10.98 1.66 -23.58
C GLN A 371 11.43 2.96 -24.26
N LEU A 372 10.78 3.31 -25.37
CA LEU A 372 11.17 4.51 -26.11
C LEU A 372 10.89 5.76 -25.26
N LYS A 373 11.73 6.78 -25.42
CA LYS A 373 11.59 8.05 -24.69
C LYS A 373 10.45 8.88 -25.30
N ARG A 374 9.23 8.46 -25.00
CA ARG A 374 7.99 9.13 -25.39
C ARG A 374 7.03 9.08 -24.21
N TRP A 375 6.15 10.07 -24.15
CA TRP A 375 5.21 10.27 -23.06
C TRP A 375 3.81 10.49 -23.62
N CYS A 376 2.81 10.09 -22.85
CA CYS A 376 1.42 10.42 -23.14
C CYS A 376 1.01 11.62 -22.29
N ILE A 377 0.59 12.72 -22.92
CA ILE A 377 0.19 13.95 -22.24
C ILE A 377 -1.23 14.35 -22.63
N LEU A 378 -1.86 15.21 -21.81
CA LEU A 378 -3.09 15.88 -22.23
C LEU A 378 -2.80 16.72 -23.48
N ASP A 379 -3.62 16.56 -24.52
CA ASP A 379 -3.47 17.34 -25.75
C ASP A 379 -3.70 18.83 -25.44
N PRO A 380 -2.70 19.71 -25.66
CA PRO A 380 -2.85 21.15 -25.44
C PRO A 380 -3.96 21.79 -26.27
N GLU A 381 -4.35 21.17 -27.38
CA GLU A 381 -5.41 21.62 -28.28
C GLU A 381 -6.78 21.00 -27.95
N ALA A 382 -6.88 20.13 -26.94
CA ALA A 382 -8.15 19.55 -26.51
C ALA A 382 -9.10 20.61 -25.96
N THR A 383 -10.19 20.87 -26.67
CA THR A 383 -11.19 21.88 -26.28
C THR A 383 -12.34 21.31 -25.45
N ASP A 384 -12.64 20.02 -25.60
CA ASP A 384 -13.72 19.34 -24.89
C ASP A 384 -13.15 18.50 -23.74
N LEU A 385 -13.26 19.01 -22.50
CA LEU A 385 -12.70 18.37 -21.30
C LEU A 385 -13.78 17.67 -20.45
N GLU A 386 -14.98 17.42 -20.99
CA GLU A 386 -16.08 16.82 -20.21
C GLU A 386 -15.71 15.43 -19.66
N GLU A 387 -15.00 14.63 -20.46
CA GLU A 387 -14.57 13.27 -20.07
C GLU A 387 -13.20 13.24 -19.36
N LEU A 388 -12.56 14.39 -19.12
CA LEU A 388 -11.23 14.46 -18.53
C LEU A 388 -11.17 13.83 -17.12
N PRO A 389 -12.07 14.15 -16.17
CA PRO A 389 -12.03 13.53 -14.84
C PRO A 389 -12.17 12.01 -14.89
N LYS A 390 -13.06 11.48 -15.74
CA LYS A 390 -13.26 10.03 -15.89
C LYS A 390 -12.05 9.34 -16.52
N SER A 391 -11.39 10.01 -17.46
CA SER A 391 -10.19 9.49 -18.12
C SER A 391 -9.01 9.42 -17.16
N ILE A 392 -8.86 10.44 -16.29
CA ILE A 392 -7.88 10.43 -15.19
C ILE A 392 -8.20 9.29 -14.20
N ASP A 393 -9.46 9.18 -13.75
CA ASP A 393 -9.89 8.12 -12.83
C ASP A 393 -9.62 6.73 -13.43
N TYR A 394 -9.93 6.53 -14.72
CA TYR A 394 -9.65 5.28 -15.44
C TYR A 394 -8.15 4.98 -15.47
N ALA A 395 -7.33 5.94 -15.90
CA ALA A 395 -5.88 5.79 -15.95
C ALA A 395 -5.31 5.41 -14.57
N CYS A 396 -5.72 6.13 -13.52
CA CYS A 396 -5.22 5.92 -12.16
C CYS A 396 -5.77 4.66 -11.49
N SER A 397 -6.92 4.14 -11.94
CA SER A 397 -7.44 2.85 -11.45
C SER A 397 -6.63 1.64 -11.98
N LEU A 398 -5.88 1.83 -13.07
CA LEU A 398 -5.13 0.77 -13.77
C LEU A 398 -3.61 1.04 -13.78
N SER A 399 -3.14 2.10 -13.12
CA SER A 399 -1.73 2.48 -13.06
C SER A 399 -1.39 3.14 -11.72
N ASP A 400 -0.18 3.70 -11.60
CA ASP A 400 0.28 4.30 -10.36
C ASP A 400 0.29 5.83 -10.37
N CYS A 401 -0.82 6.42 -9.90
CA CYS A 401 -0.96 7.86 -9.72
C CYS A 401 -0.72 8.33 -8.28
N THR A 402 -0.19 7.49 -7.39
CA THR A 402 -0.06 7.83 -5.96
C THR A 402 0.82 9.05 -5.70
N ALA A 403 1.77 9.35 -6.59
CA ALA A 403 2.61 10.56 -6.56
C ALA A 403 1.81 11.87 -6.68
N LEU A 404 0.58 11.84 -7.21
CA LEU A 404 -0.31 13.01 -7.30
C LEU A 404 -0.99 13.34 -5.97
N GLY A 405 -0.93 12.43 -4.99
CA GLY A 405 -1.56 12.55 -3.69
C GLY A 405 -1.14 13.80 -2.91
N TYR A 406 -1.96 14.20 -1.93
CA TYR A 406 -1.63 15.37 -1.11
C TYR A 406 -0.31 15.19 -0.36
N GLY A 407 0.59 16.16 -0.52
CA GLY A 407 1.92 16.12 0.11
C GLY A 407 2.94 15.19 -0.57
N SER A 408 2.56 14.53 -1.66
CA SER A 408 3.41 13.68 -2.50
C SER A 408 4.23 14.50 -3.50
N SER A 409 5.19 13.87 -4.18
CA SER A 409 6.19 14.52 -5.03
C SER A 409 5.59 15.36 -6.16
N CYS A 410 4.52 14.87 -6.79
CA CYS A 410 3.85 15.51 -7.91
C CYS A 410 2.61 16.32 -7.52
N ASN A 411 2.39 16.59 -6.23
CA ASN A 411 1.19 17.31 -5.78
C ASN A 411 1.10 18.77 -6.24
N HIS A 412 2.22 19.34 -6.72
CA HIS A 412 2.31 20.72 -7.19
C HIS A 412 1.89 20.93 -8.65
N LEU A 413 1.64 19.85 -9.39
CA LEU A 413 1.26 19.92 -10.81
C LEU A 413 -0.08 20.66 -11.00
N THR A 414 -0.22 21.31 -12.16
CA THR A 414 -1.50 21.89 -12.58
C THR A 414 -2.53 20.81 -12.93
N VAL A 415 -3.77 21.20 -13.26
CA VAL A 415 -4.78 20.22 -13.70
C VAL A 415 -4.33 19.49 -14.96
N GLU A 416 -3.71 20.22 -15.90
CA GLU A 416 -3.14 19.69 -17.14
C GLU A 416 -1.95 18.77 -16.86
N GLY A 417 -1.08 19.16 -15.91
CA GLY A 417 0.04 18.33 -15.46
C GLY A 417 -0.43 17.04 -14.79
N ASN A 418 -1.43 17.11 -13.91
CA ASN A 418 -2.03 15.94 -13.26
C ASN A 418 -2.64 14.97 -14.28
N ALA A 419 -3.38 15.49 -15.27
CA ALA A 419 -3.94 14.69 -16.35
C ALA A 419 -2.84 14.00 -17.17
N SER A 420 -1.83 14.77 -17.57
CA SER A 420 -0.69 14.26 -18.33
C SER A 420 0.07 13.19 -17.55
N TYR A 421 0.26 13.36 -16.25
CA TYR A 421 0.92 12.36 -15.41
C TYR A 421 0.11 11.06 -15.37
N ALA A 422 -1.20 11.15 -15.12
CA ALA A 422 -2.07 9.99 -15.11
C ALA A 422 -2.06 9.23 -16.45
N PHE A 423 -2.20 9.96 -17.56
CA PHE A 423 -2.15 9.38 -18.91
C PHE A 423 -0.80 8.73 -19.19
N ASN A 424 0.31 9.38 -18.83
CA ASN A 424 1.63 8.79 -18.97
C ASN A 424 1.77 7.51 -18.14
N MET A 425 1.35 7.50 -16.88
CA MET A 425 1.46 6.30 -16.03
C MET A 425 0.72 5.11 -16.64
N TYR A 426 -0.50 5.32 -17.16
CA TYR A 426 -1.24 4.29 -17.87
C TYR A 426 -0.55 3.85 -19.16
N TYR A 427 -0.11 4.79 -19.99
CA TYR A 427 0.58 4.53 -21.26
C TYR A 427 1.86 3.71 -21.07
N GLN A 428 2.67 4.04 -20.06
CA GLN A 428 3.93 3.38 -19.74
C GLN A 428 3.71 1.95 -19.20
N VAL A 429 2.71 1.76 -18.33
CA VAL A 429 2.35 0.43 -17.79
C VAL A 429 1.80 -0.49 -18.88
N ASN A 430 1.17 0.06 -19.92
CA ASN A 430 0.64 -0.71 -21.05
C ASN A 430 1.61 -0.85 -22.23
N ASN A 431 2.92 -0.70 -22.02
CA ASN A 431 3.96 -0.88 -23.06
C ASN A 431 3.85 0.10 -24.25
N GLN A 432 3.37 1.32 -24.00
CA GLN A 432 3.36 2.39 -25.00
C GLN A 432 2.56 2.07 -26.27
N ASN A 433 1.50 1.23 -26.21
CA ASN A 433 0.71 0.97 -27.42
C ASN A 433 0.00 2.26 -27.87
N ASP A 434 -0.12 2.44 -29.19
CA ASP A 434 -0.67 3.67 -29.77
C ASP A 434 -2.09 4.02 -29.26
N TRP A 435 -2.90 3.01 -28.94
CA TRP A 435 -4.27 3.19 -28.44
C TRP A 435 -4.36 3.48 -26.93
N ASP A 436 -3.27 3.27 -26.18
CA ASP A 436 -3.21 3.56 -24.73
C ASP A 436 -2.98 5.05 -24.45
N CYS A 437 -2.83 5.88 -25.50
CA CYS A 437 -2.69 7.33 -25.42
C CYS A 437 -3.74 8.07 -26.27
N ASP A 438 -4.97 7.56 -26.33
CA ASP A 438 -6.08 8.23 -27.01
C ASP A 438 -7.01 8.94 -26.01
N PHE A 439 -7.47 8.24 -24.97
CA PHE A 439 -8.41 8.75 -23.96
C PHE A 439 -9.61 9.50 -24.57
N SER A 440 -10.20 8.95 -25.63
CA SER A 440 -11.28 9.58 -26.41
C SER A 440 -10.88 10.89 -27.11
N GLY A 441 -9.63 10.95 -27.59
CA GLY A 441 -9.02 12.11 -28.23
C GLY A 441 -8.56 13.21 -27.27
N LEU A 442 -8.48 12.94 -25.97
CA LEU A 442 -7.99 13.89 -24.96
C LEU A 442 -6.46 13.90 -24.85
N ALA A 443 -5.78 12.84 -25.28
CA ALA A 443 -4.36 12.68 -25.08
C ALA A 443 -3.60 12.57 -26.39
N ILE A 444 -2.32 12.91 -26.34
CA ILE A 444 -1.40 12.79 -27.47
C ILE A 444 -0.02 12.31 -27.00
N VAL A 445 0.65 11.52 -27.84
CA VAL A 445 2.03 11.11 -27.61
C VAL A 445 2.99 12.24 -27.99
N THR A 446 3.94 12.52 -27.12
CA THR A 446 5.02 13.48 -27.34
C THR A 446 6.40 12.86 -27.09
N ASP A 447 7.40 13.35 -27.81
CA ASP A 447 8.82 13.05 -27.57
C ASP A 447 9.49 14.08 -26.63
N ASP A 448 8.76 15.13 -26.25
CA ASP A 448 9.23 16.15 -25.30
C ASP A 448 8.97 15.69 -23.87
N ASN A 449 10.00 15.68 -23.03
CA ASN A 449 9.89 15.24 -21.64
C ASN A 449 9.05 16.23 -20.80
N PRO A 450 7.88 15.82 -20.28
CA PRO A 450 6.99 16.69 -19.51
C PRO A 450 7.35 16.79 -18.01
N SER A 451 8.46 16.19 -17.57
CA SER A 451 8.86 16.18 -16.15
C SER A 451 9.10 17.58 -15.58
N GLU A 452 8.64 17.81 -14.35
CA GLU A 452 8.88 19.03 -13.58
C GLU A 452 9.89 18.79 -12.43
N GLU A 453 10.38 19.86 -11.80
CA GLU A 453 11.34 19.74 -10.69
C GLU A 453 10.73 18.97 -9.52
N GLY A 454 11.33 17.82 -9.18
CA GLY A 454 10.83 16.96 -8.12
C GLY A 454 9.64 16.07 -8.50
N CYS A 455 9.16 16.13 -9.75
CA CYS A 455 8.11 15.24 -10.27
C CYS A 455 8.54 14.64 -11.63
N PRO A 456 9.26 13.51 -11.63
CA PRO A 456 9.68 12.84 -12.86
C PRO A 456 8.50 12.10 -13.51
N PHE A 457 8.33 12.26 -14.81
CA PHE A 457 7.42 11.44 -15.61
C PHE A 457 8.20 10.22 -16.11
N PRO A 458 7.96 9.02 -15.54
CA PRO A 458 8.80 7.87 -15.79
C PRO A 458 8.62 7.35 -17.22
N VAL A 459 9.67 6.70 -17.73
CA VAL A 459 9.63 5.81 -18.89
C VAL A 459 9.86 4.41 -18.37
N MET A 460 8.96 3.47 -18.68
CA MET A 460 9.04 2.13 -18.10
C MET A 460 10.20 1.32 -18.69
N ILE A 461 10.66 0.32 -17.94
CA ILE A 461 11.65 -0.64 -18.45
C ILE A 461 11.05 -1.48 -19.60
N ALA A 462 11.85 -1.72 -20.63
CA ALA A 462 11.48 -2.61 -21.73
C ALA A 462 11.63 -4.06 -21.28
N TYR A 463 10.62 -4.88 -21.54
CA TYR A 463 10.63 -6.30 -21.18
C TYR A 463 11.86 -7.01 -21.76
N GLY A 464 12.62 -7.69 -20.91
CA GLY A 464 13.58 -8.70 -21.34
C GLY A 464 12.88 -10.05 -21.41
N SER A 465 12.44 -10.50 -22.58
CA SER A 465 11.96 -11.88 -22.76
C SER A 465 13.08 -12.87 -22.39
N SER A 466 12.89 -13.67 -21.34
CA SER A 466 13.65 -14.91 -21.04
C SER A 466 12.84 -15.62 -19.95
N ILE A 467 12.22 -16.80 -20.06
CA ILE A 467 12.41 -18.04 -20.85
C ILE A 467 11.01 -18.73 -20.93
N LEU A 468 10.75 -19.50 -22.00
CA LEU A 468 9.47 -20.06 -22.52
C LEU A 468 8.90 -19.14 -23.62
N LEU A 469 9.00 -19.40 -24.93
CA LEU A 469 9.04 -20.65 -25.68
C LEU A 469 9.84 -20.48 -26.99
N HIS A 470 10.64 -21.50 -27.32
CA HIS A 470 10.99 -21.82 -28.70
C HIS A 470 9.71 -22.14 -29.50
N GLY A 471 9.01 -21.12 -29.99
CA GLY A 471 7.77 -21.29 -30.76
C GLY A 471 7.44 -20.15 -31.74
N GLY A 472 8.31 -19.15 -31.87
CA GLY A 472 8.06 -17.92 -32.65
C GLY A 472 8.07 -18.06 -34.17
N HIS A 473 8.13 -19.28 -34.72
CA HIS A 473 8.09 -19.49 -36.17
C HIS A 473 6.72 -19.95 -36.69
N LEU A 474 5.75 -20.23 -35.80
CA LEU A 474 4.41 -20.70 -36.17
C LEU A 474 3.36 -19.59 -36.22
N LEU A 475 3.49 -18.52 -35.42
CA LEU A 475 2.56 -17.39 -35.42
C LEU A 475 2.66 -16.55 -36.71
N ASP A 476 3.87 -16.38 -37.25
CA ASP A 476 4.07 -15.68 -38.52
C ASP A 476 3.56 -16.50 -39.73
N VAL A 477 3.56 -17.83 -39.61
CA VAL A 477 2.95 -18.75 -40.59
C VAL A 477 1.42 -18.76 -40.46
N PHE A 478 0.88 -18.69 -39.23
CA PHE A 478 -0.56 -18.64 -38.99
C PHE A 478 -1.19 -17.34 -39.48
N LEU A 479 -0.52 -16.19 -39.29
CA LEU A 479 -0.98 -14.90 -39.79
C LEU A 479 -0.98 -14.83 -41.33
N ARG A 480 0.03 -15.43 -41.99
CA ARG A 480 0.07 -15.57 -43.46
C ARG A 480 -1.01 -16.50 -44.01
N ILE A 481 -1.42 -17.53 -43.25
CA ILE A 481 -2.50 -18.46 -43.64
C ILE A 481 -3.87 -17.80 -43.50
N ILE A 482 -4.08 -16.93 -42.51
CA ILE A 482 -5.32 -16.16 -42.35
C ILE A 482 -5.51 -15.16 -43.50
N GLU A 483 -4.44 -14.50 -43.96
CA GLU A 483 -4.49 -13.66 -45.17
C GLU A 483 -4.87 -14.48 -46.42
N PHE A 484 -4.30 -15.68 -46.60
CA PHE A 484 -4.59 -16.55 -47.75
C PHE A 484 -6.03 -17.11 -47.73
N LEU A 485 -6.56 -17.43 -46.53
CA LEU A 485 -7.96 -17.86 -46.35
C LEU A 485 -8.95 -16.72 -46.64
N SER A 486 -8.63 -15.48 -46.25
CA SER A 486 -9.47 -14.31 -46.53
C SER A 486 -9.58 -13.96 -48.03
N VAL A 487 -8.58 -14.33 -48.83
CA VAL A 487 -8.57 -14.19 -50.30
C VAL A 487 -9.33 -15.35 -50.96
N ALA A 488 -9.20 -16.58 -50.44
CA ALA A 488 -9.96 -17.74 -50.91
C ALA A 488 -11.47 -17.58 -50.66
N GLU A 489 -11.88 -16.92 -49.57
CA GLU A 489 -13.28 -16.66 -49.24
C GLU A 489 -13.94 -15.62 -50.15
N ARG A 490 -13.16 -14.62 -50.62
CA ARG A 490 -13.61 -13.64 -51.62
C ARG A 490 -13.81 -14.27 -53.00
N LEU A 491 -13.01 -15.27 -53.37
CA LEU A 491 -13.18 -16.02 -54.61
C LEU A 491 -14.33 -17.03 -54.56
N LYS A 492 -14.67 -17.57 -53.37
CA LYS A 492 -15.81 -18.47 -53.17
C LYS A 492 -17.16 -17.74 -53.23
N LYS A 493 -17.22 -16.48 -52.76
CA LYS A 493 -18.44 -15.64 -52.83
C LYS A 493 -18.82 -15.19 -54.24
N SER A 494 -17.88 -15.23 -55.20
CA SER A 494 -18.17 -14.92 -56.61
C SER A 494 -18.84 -16.07 -57.37
N TYR A 495 -18.86 -17.29 -56.82
CA TYR A 495 -19.38 -18.48 -57.52
C TYR A 495 -20.74 -18.97 -57.00
N SER A 496 -21.19 -18.51 -55.83
CA SER A 496 -22.43 -19.00 -55.19
C SER A 496 -23.65 -18.08 -55.35
N SER A 497 -23.58 -17.02 -56.17
CA SER A 497 -24.71 -16.09 -56.40
C SER A 497 -25.53 -16.38 -57.67
N ALA A 498 -25.26 -17.49 -58.35
CA ALA A 498 -26.04 -17.94 -59.51
C ALA A 498 -26.63 -19.32 -59.24
N ASN A 499 -27.64 -19.41 -58.37
CA ASN A 499 -28.76 -20.35 -58.46
C ASN A 499 -29.64 -20.26 -57.19
N ASN A 500 -30.91 -19.91 -57.43
CA ASN A 500 -32.10 -20.06 -56.58
C ASN A 500 -32.82 -18.74 -56.26
N ALA A 501 -33.44 -18.19 -57.30
CA ALA A 501 -34.67 -17.42 -57.16
C ALA A 501 -35.85 -18.37 -57.46
N ALA A 502 -36.67 -18.68 -56.45
CA ALA A 502 -38.13 -18.83 -56.56
C ALA A 502 -38.74 -19.41 -55.26
N LEU A 503 -39.88 -18.83 -54.88
CA LEU A 503 -40.95 -19.37 -54.02
C LEU A 503 -40.70 -19.44 -52.50
N SER A 504 -41.19 -18.44 -51.75
CA SER A 504 -42.50 -18.53 -51.07
C SER A 504 -42.67 -17.37 -50.09
N ASN A 505 -43.76 -16.62 -50.25
CA ASN A 505 -44.25 -15.58 -49.35
C ASN A 505 -44.92 -16.18 -48.09
N ASN A 506 -44.97 -15.34 -47.05
CA ASN A 506 -45.83 -15.35 -45.86
C ASN A 506 -45.34 -16.07 -44.59
N SER A 507 -44.65 -15.31 -43.72
CA SER A 507 -45.08 -15.08 -42.32
C SER A 507 -44.11 -14.11 -41.62
N VAL A 508 -44.30 -12.81 -41.79
CA VAL A 508 -43.58 -11.77 -41.02
C VAL A 508 -44.62 -10.88 -40.37
N SER A 509 -45.03 -11.21 -39.15
CA SER A 509 -45.73 -10.24 -38.28
C SER A 509 -45.58 -10.49 -36.77
N SER A 510 -44.74 -11.43 -36.30
CA SER A 510 -44.55 -11.66 -34.85
C SER A 510 -43.11 -11.56 -34.35
N LYS A 511 -42.11 -11.36 -35.23
CA LYS A 511 -40.68 -11.26 -34.84
C LYS A 511 -40.12 -9.83 -34.77
N ALA A 512 -40.87 -8.83 -35.21
CA ALA A 512 -40.42 -7.43 -35.27
C ALA A 512 -40.78 -6.62 -34.02
N GLU A 513 -41.84 -6.99 -33.30
CA GLU A 513 -42.26 -6.31 -32.05
C GLU A 513 -41.41 -6.75 -30.84
N ASP A 514 -41.08 -8.04 -30.71
CA ASP A 514 -40.24 -8.57 -29.62
C ASP A 514 -38.78 -8.07 -29.65
N ARG A 515 -38.22 -7.79 -30.84
CA ARG A 515 -36.86 -7.21 -30.94
C ARG A 515 -36.81 -5.73 -30.62
N ARG A 516 -37.94 -5.01 -30.74
CA ARG A 516 -38.03 -3.58 -30.42
C ARG A 516 -38.19 -3.33 -28.91
N SER A 517 -38.82 -4.26 -28.18
CA SER A 517 -39.00 -4.17 -26.73
C SER A 517 -37.69 -4.41 -25.95
N VAL A 518 -36.90 -5.42 -26.31
CA VAL A 518 -35.63 -5.75 -25.62
C VAL A 518 -34.59 -4.62 -25.74
N VAL A 519 -34.47 -3.99 -26.91
CA VAL A 519 -33.54 -2.86 -27.12
C VAL A 519 -34.00 -1.61 -26.37
N ALA A 520 -35.31 -1.36 -26.27
CA ALA A 520 -35.85 -0.25 -25.48
C ALA A 520 -35.61 -0.45 -23.97
N ILE A 521 -35.75 -1.69 -23.49
CA ILE A 521 -35.54 -2.06 -22.08
C ILE A 521 -34.05 -1.95 -21.67
N GLN A 522 -33.11 -2.42 -22.50
CA GLN A 522 -31.67 -2.26 -22.24
C GLN A 522 -31.24 -0.79 -22.29
N SER A 523 -31.81 -0.02 -23.23
CA SER A 523 -31.57 1.43 -23.30
C SER A 523 -32.08 2.18 -22.06
N GLU A 524 -33.16 1.69 -21.42
CA GLU A 524 -33.68 2.29 -20.20
C GLU A 524 -32.83 1.93 -18.96
N PHE A 525 -32.37 0.68 -18.86
CA PHE A 525 -31.43 0.25 -17.81
C PHE A 525 -30.15 1.09 -17.82
N ASN A 526 -29.48 1.18 -18.97
CA ASN A 526 -28.24 1.95 -19.13
C ASN A 526 -28.44 3.44 -18.79
N LYS A 527 -29.59 4.02 -19.16
CA LYS A 527 -29.93 5.42 -18.84
C LYS A 527 -30.11 5.65 -17.33
N ARG A 528 -30.76 4.72 -16.62
CA ARG A 528 -30.93 4.79 -15.17
C ARG A 528 -29.60 4.57 -14.43
N ALA A 529 -28.81 3.59 -14.84
CA ALA A 529 -27.47 3.32 -14.30
C ALA A 529 -26.53 4.52 -14.46
N SER A 530 -26.51 5.14 -15.64
CA SER A 530 -25.72 6.36 -15.90
C SER A 530 -26.14 7.53 -15.01
N LYS A 531 -27.45 7.76 -14.83
CA LYS A 531 -27.96 8.82 -13.95
C LYS A 531 -27.57 8.60 -12.48
N ILE A 532 -27.58 7.35 -12.02
CA ILE A 532 -27.15 6.97 -10.67
C ILE A 532 -25.64 7.21 -10.50
N GLY A 533 -24.84 6.74 -11.46
CA GLY A 533 -23.38 6.95 -11.45
C GLY A 533 -23.00 8.43 -11.43
N PHE A 534 -23.69 9.26 -12.21
CA PHE A 534 -23.51 10.71 -12.20
C PHE A 534 -23.91 11.34 -10.86
N GLY A 535 -25.05 10.94 -10.29
CA GLY A 535 -25.48 11.44 -8.99
C GLY A 535 -24.51 11.08 -7.87
N ILE A 536 -23.98 9.84 -7.83
CA ILE A 536 -22.95 9.43 -6.85
C ILE A 536 -21.72 10.34 -6.96
N HIS A 537 -21.25 10.62 -8.18
CA HIS A 537 -20.10 11.50 -8.38
C HIS A 537 -20.36 12.94 -7.88
N GLN A 538 -21.52 13.51 -8.19
CA GLN A 538 -21.90 14.85 -7.68
C GLN A 538 -21.95 14.87 -6.15
N THR A 539 -22.46 13.81 -5.52
CA THR A 539 -22.48 13.66 -4.07
C THR A 539 -21.08 13.56 -3.49
N SER A 540 -20.17 12.80 -4.11
CA SER A 540 -18.75 12.71 -3.70
C SER A 540 -18.03 14.05 -3.77
N GLN A 541 -18.31 14.90 -4.77
CA GLN A 541 -17.75 16.26 -4.81
C GLN A 541 -18.25 17.15 -3.66
N LYS A 542 -19.54 17.08 -3.33
CA LYS A 542 -20.11 17.79 -2.17
C LYS A 542 -19.51 17.28 -0.86
N LEU A 543 -19.28 15.97 -0.75
CA LEU A 543 -18.61 15.33 0.38
C LEU A 543 -17.18 15.82 0.58
N ALA A 544 -16.39 15.93 -0.49
CA ALA A 544 -15.04 16.49 -0.42
C ALA A 544 -15.05 17.94 0.09
N LYS A 545 -16.03 18.76 -0.35
CA LYS A 545 -16.22 20.13 0.17
C LYS A 545 -16.61 20.13 1.65
N LEU A 546 -17.51 19.24 2.07
CA LEU A 546 -17.91 19.09 3.47
C LEU A 546 -16.73 18.64 4.35
N ALA A 547 -15.91 17.69 3.88
CA ALA A 547 -14.72 17.22 4.59
C ALA A 547 -13.72 18.37 4.85
N LYS A 548 -13.53 19.24 3.84
CA LYS A 548 -12.68 20.44 3.98
C LYS A 548 -13.22 21.43 5.00
N LEU A 549 -14.54 21.62 5.07
CA LEU A 549 -15.18 22.48 6.05
C LEU A 549 -15.16 21.88 7.46
N ALA A 550 -15.39 20.57 7.59
CA ALA A 550 -15.36 19.84 8.86
C ALA A 550 -13.97 19.84 9.53
N LYS A 551 -12.89 19.95 8.74
CA LYS A 551 -11.51 20.07 9.21
C LYS A 551 -11.11 21.47 9.69
N ARG A 552 -11.92 22.52 9.45
CA ARG A 552 -11.61 23.88 9.92
C ARG A 552 -11.94 24.01 11.42
N THR A 553 -10.91 24.25 12.25
CA THR A 553 -11.01 24.30 13.73
C THR A 553 -10.94 25.73 14.29
N SER A 554 -11.61 26.71 13.66
CA SER A 554 -11.62 28.10 14.15
C SER A 554 -12.68 28.29 15.24
N VAL A 555 -12.31 28.93 16.35
CA VAL A 555 -13.21 29.23 17.49
C VAL A 555 -14.08 30.47 17.23
N PHE A 556 -13.63 31.37 16.34
CA PHE A 556 -14.26 32.67 16.10
C PHE A 556 -15.02 32.76 14.77
N ASP A 557 -14.91 31.74 13.92
CA ASP A 557 -15.54 31.67 12.61
C ASP A 557 -15.84 30.20 12.27
N ASP A 558 -16.91 29.65 12.87
CA ASP A 558 -17.36 28.26 12.68
C ASP A 558 -18.44 28.23 11.59
N PRO A 559 -18.20 27.64 10.40
CA PRO A 559 -19.14 27.62 9.27
C PRO A 559 -20.28 26.60 9.50
N THR A 560 -20.94 26.65 10.65
CA THR A 560 -21.96 25.67 11.07
C THR A 560 -23.15 25.65 10.11
N ALA A 561 -23.59 26.81 9.61
CA ALA A 561 -24.71 26.89 8.66
C ALA A 561 -24.38 26.25 7.30
N GLU A 562 -23.18 26.51 6.75
CA GLU A 562 -22.74 25.93 5.47
C GLU A 562 -22.56 24.40 5.58
N ILE A 563 -22.02 23.94 6.72
CA ILE A 563 -21.87 22.51 7.02
C ILE A 563 -23.24 21.83 7.13
N GLN A 564 -24.21 22.44 7.81
CA GLN A 564 -25.56 21.90 7.94
C GLN A 564 -26.29 21.83 6.59
N GLU A 565 -26.19 22.87 5.77
CA GLU A 565 -26.79 22.90 4.43
C GLU A 565 -26.19 21.81 3.53
N LEU A 566 -24.86 21.71 3.47
CA LEU A 566 -24.18 20.65 2.71
C LEU A 566 -24.53 19.25 3.24
N THR A 567 -24.58 19.06 4.55
CA THR A 567 -24.97 17.79 5.18
C THR A 567 -26.39 17.40 4.79
N ALA A 568 -27.34 18.34 4.80
CA ALA A 568 -28.72 18.08 4.41
C ALA A 568 -28.85 17.70 2.93
N VAL A 569 -28.13 18.42 2.04
CA VAL A 569 -28.12 18.13 0.60
C VAL A 569 -27.50 16.76 0.30
N ILE A 570 -26.36 16.44 0.92
CA ILE A 570 -25.69 15.14 0.74
C ILE A 570 -26.54 14.00 1.27
N LYS A 571 -27.18 14.17 2.44
CA LYS A 571 -28.13 13.20 3.01
C LYS A 571 -29.27 12.92 2.03
N GLN A 572 -29.85 13.98 1.44
CA GLN A 572 -30.92 13.85 0.46
C GLN A 572 -30.44 13.12 -0.80
N ASP A 573 -29.26 13.45 -1.31
CA ASP A 573 -28.69 12.80 -2.50
C ASP A 573 -28.44 11.30 -2.25
N ILE A 574 -27.80 10.93 -1.14
CA ILE A 574 -27.52 9.52 -0.79
C ILE A 574 -28.82 8.73 -0.63
N THR A 575 -29.84 9.32 -0.01
CA THR A 575 -31.15 8.67 0.16
C THR A 575 -31.84 8.44 -1.18
N ALA A 576 -31.80 9.44 -2.07
CA ALA A 576 -32.38 9.33 -3.42
C ALA A 576 -31.61 8.31 -4.29
N LEU A 577 -30.28 8.29 -4.18
CA LEU A 577 -29.41 7.34 -4.89
C LEU A 577 -29.61 5.91 -4.39
N ASN A 578 -29.74 5.71 -3.08
CA ASN A 578 -30.05 4.41 -2.50
C ASN A 578 -31.38 3.87 -3.03
N SER A 579 -32.44 4.68 -3.05
CA SER A 579 -33.71 4.30 -3.65
C SER A 579 -33.56 3.95 -5.14
N ALA A 580 -32.80 4.74 -5.90
CA ALA A 580 -32.60 4.52 -7.32
C ALA A 580 -31.80 3.24 -7.63
N VAL A 581 -30.81 2.89 -6.79
CA VAL A 581 -30.04 1.63 -6.89
C VAL A 581 -30.92 0.42 -6.58
N VAL A 582 -31.78 0.51 -5.56
CA VAL A 582 -32.75 -0.53 -5.23
C VAL A 582 -33.73 -0.74 -6.39
N ASP A 583 -34.26 0.34 -6.97
CA ASP A 583 -35.15 0.27 -8.14
C ASP A 583 -34.45 -0.34 -9.36
N LEU A 584 -33.17 -0.03 -9.56
CA LEU A 584 -32.36 -0.60 -10.64
C LEU A 584 -32.13 -2.10 -10.44
N GLN A 585 -31.91 -2.55 -9.19
CA GLN A 585 -31.80 -3.98 -8.85
C GLN A 585 -33.10 -4.73 -9.12
N LEU A 586 -34.26 -4.15 -8.76
CA LEU A 586 -35.56 -4.76 -9.04
C LEU A 586 -35.80 -4.90 -10.55
N LEU A 587 -35.38 -3.90 -11.33
CA LEU A 587 -35.46 -3.95 -12.79
C LEU A 587 -34.55 -5.06 -13.35
N CYS A 588 -33.32 -5.20 -12.83
CA CYS A 588 -32.41 -6.29 -13.19
C CYS A 588 -32.98 -7.68 -12.84
N ASN A 589 -33.61 -7.83 -11.67
CA ASN A 589 -34.18 -9.11 -11.23
C ASN A 589 -35.41 -9.51 -12.07
N SER A 590 -36.27 -8.55 -12.44
CA SER A 590 -37.45 -8.81 -13.28
C SER A 590 -37.09 -9.21 -14.73
N GLN A 591 -35.94 -8.74 -15.23
CA GLN A 591 -35.39 -9.14 -16.53
C GLN A 591 -34.93 -10.60 -16.54
N ASN A 592 -34.38 -11.10 -15.43
CA ASN A 592 -33.87 -12.47 -15.33
C ASN A 592 -34.98 -13.54 -15.30
N GLU A 593 -36.20 -13.19 -14.87
CA GLU A 593 -37.35 -14.11 -14.86
C GLU A 593 -38.04 -14.25 -16.23
N SER A 594 -37.79 -13.34 -17.18
CA SER A 594 -38.53 -13.25 -18.45
C SER A 594 -37.97 -14.15 -19.58
N GLY A 595 -36.88 -14.89 -19.35
CA GLY A 595 -36.41 -16.01 -20.20
C GLY A 595 -35.97 -15.71 -21.64
N ASN A 596 -36.00 -14.46 -22.10
CA ASN A 596 -35.78 -14.07 -23.51
C ASN A 596 -34.50 -13.22 -23.77
N ILE A 597 -33.58 -13.12 -22.80
CA ILE A 597 -32.37 -12.27 -22.88
C ILE A 597 -31.09 -13.13 -22.86
N SER A 598 -30.05 -12.71 -23.58
CA SER A 598 -28.74 -13.39 -23.60
C SER A 598 -28.04 -13.31 -22.24
N SER A 599 -27.43 -14.43 -21.83
CA SER A 599 -26.67 -14.58 -20.57
C SER A 599 -25.72 -13.41 -20.31
N ASP A 600 -24.98 -12.97 -21.33
CA ASP A 600 -24.00 -11.88 -21.23
C ASP A 600 -24.62 -10.53 -20.82
N THR A 601 -25.86 -10.27 -21.22
CA THR A 601 -26.57 -9.01 -20.90
C THR A 601 -27.08 -9.00 -19.46
N THR A 602 -27.48 -10.16 -18.95
CA THR A 602 -27.81 -10.36 -17.55
C THR A 602 -26.57 -10.17 -16.67
N THR A 603 -25.45 -10.82 -17.02
CA THR A 603 -24.18 -10.69 -16.29
C THR A 603 -23.69 -9.24 -16.26
N HIS A 604 -23.68 -8.57 -17.42
CA HIS A 604 -23.29 -7.16 -17.50
C HIS A 604 -24.18 -6.25 -16.63
N SER A 605 -25.50 -6.43 -16.70
CA SER A 605 -26.43 -5.63 -15.90
C SER A 605 -26.23 -5.86 -14.40
N THR A 606 -26.02 -7.11 -13.95
CA THR A 606 -25.71 -7.42 -12.55
C THR A 606 -24.41 -6.76 -12.09
N THR A 607 -23.33 -6.86 -12.88
CA THR A 607 -22.04 -6.23 -12.55
C THR A 607 -22.14 -4.71 -12.46
N VAL A 608 -22.92 -4.07 -13.33
CA VAL A 608 -23.15 -2.62 -13.30
C VAL A 608 -23.89 -2.22 -12.03
N VAL A 609 -24.94 -2.95 -11.64
CA VAL A 609 -25.67 -2.65 -10.39
C VAL A 609 -24.76 -2.83 -9.18
N ASP A 610 -23.92 -3.87 -9.15
CA ASP A 610 -23.00 -4.12 -8.03
C ASP A 610 -21.90 -3.08 -7.91
N ASN A 611 -21.33 -2.63 -9.04
CA ASN A 611 -20.38 -1.52 -9.03
C ASN A 611 -21.02 -0.23 -8.46
N LEU A 612 -22.26 0.08 -8.86
CA LEU A 612 -22.99 1.24 -8.35
C LEU A 612 -23.31 1.10 -6.85
N LYS A 613 -23.67 -0.09 -6.36
CA LYS A 613 -23.86 -0.36 -4.92
C LYS A 613 -22.57 -0.11 -4.13
N ASN A 614 -21.44 -0.63 -4.62
CA ASN A 614 -20.14 -0.48 -3.94
C ASN A 614 -19.69 0.98 -3.89
N ARG A 615 -19.87 1.73 -4.99
CA ARG A 615 -19.56 3.17 -5.03
C ARG A 615 -20.46 3.99 -4.10
N LEU A 616 -21.76 3.69 -4.04
CA LEU A 616 -22.69 4.35 -3.11
C LEU A 616 -22.37 4.01 -1.65
N MET A 617 -22.00 2.76 -1.37
CA MET A 617 -21.56 2.32 -0.05
C MET A 617 -20.30 3.06 0.39
N SER A 618 -19.32 3.23 -0.50
CA SER A 618 -18.11 4.02 -0.25
C SER A 618 -18.43 5.48 0.07
N ALA A 619 -19.27 6.13 -0.74
CA ALA A 619 -19.68 7.52 -0.51
C ALA A 619 -20.46 7.68 0.83
N THR A 620 -21.29 6.69 1.18
CA THR A 620 -22.03 6.67 2.46
C THR A 620 -21.10 6.50 3.66
N LYS A 621 -20.05 5.68 3.52
CA LYS A 621 -19.01 5.48 4.54
C LYS A 621 -18.21 6.77 4.76
N GLU A 622 -17.73 7.38 3.67
CA GLU A 622 -17.00 8.64 3.73
C GLU A 622 -17.84 9.76 4.36
N PHE A 623 -19.14 9.84 4.03
CA PHE A 623 -20.04 10.81 4.67
C PHE A 623 -20.14 10.62 6.18
N LYS A 624 -20.28 9.36 6.62
CA LYS A 624 -20.33 9.02 8.04
C LYS A 624 -19.04 9.42 8.75
N GLU A 625 -17.88 9.15 8.16
CA GLU A 625 -16.57 9.51 8.73
C GLU A 625 -16.42 11.02 8.88
N VAL A 626 -16.80 11.80 7.86
CA VAL A 626 -16.77 13.27 7.91
C VAL A 626 -17.67 13.83 9.01
N LEU A 627 -18.87 13.27 9.20
CA LEU A 627 -19.80 13.66 10.25
C LEU A 627 -19.31 13.28 11.66
N THR A 628 -18.67 12.12 11.81
CA THR A 628 -18.03 11.70 13.07
C THR A 628 -16.88 12.63 13.43
N MET A 629 -15.99 12.94 12.47
CA MET A 629 -14.88 13.88 12.66
C MET A 629 -15.39 15.27 13.05
N ARG A 630 -16.48 15.75 12.44
CA ARG A 630 -17.10 17.03 12.82
C ARG A 630 -17.67 16.98 14.26
N THR A 631 -18.30 15.88 14.64
CA THR A 631 -18.84 15.68 16.00
C THR A 631 -17.73 15.72 17.05
N GLU A 632 -16.59 15.08 16.77
CA GLU A 632 -15.41 15.09 17.63
C GLU A 632 -14.78 16.47 17.72
N ASN A 633 -14.58 17.16 16.58
CA ASN A 633 -14.09 18.54 16.56
C ASN A 633 -14.99 19.46 17.40
N MET A 634 -16.31 19.30 17.30
CA MET A 634 -17.26 20.06 18.11
C MET A 634 -17.15 19.75 19.62
N LYS A 635 -16.96 18.48 20.02
CA LYS A 635 -16.73 18.09 21.41
C LYS A 635 -15.41 18.64 21.97
N VAL A 636 -14.34 18.63 21.17
CA VAL A 636 -13.04 19.22 21.53
C VAL A 636 -13.17 20.72 21.79
N HIS A 637 -13.90 21.45 20.95
CA HIS A 637 -14.16 22.88 21.16
C HIS A 637 -14.97 23.14 22.45
N GLU A 638 -15.93 22.27 22.79
CA GLU A 638 -16.69 22.38 24.02
C GLU A 638 -15.81 22.12 25.26
N ASN A 639 -15.02 21.05 25.25
CA ASN A 639 -14.06 20.74 26.33
C ASN A 639 -13.02 21.84 26.52
N ARG A 640 -12.47 22.38 25.41
CA ARG A 640 -11.53 23.51 25.44
C ARG A 640 -12.18 24.75 26.03
N ARG A 641 -13.47 25.01 25.75
CA ARG A 641 -14.20 26.14 26.34
C ARG A 641 -14.50 25.93 27.82
N GLN A 642 -14.83 24.72 28.27
CA GLN A 642 -15.02 24.41 29.70
C GLN A 642 -13.73 24.63 30.51
N LEU A 643 -12.56 24.39 29.92
CA LEU A 643 -11.25 24.70 30.51
C LEU A 643 -11.00 26.22 30.66
N PHE A 644 -11.55 27.05 29.77
CA PHE A 644 -11.42 28.52 29.82
C PHE A 644 -12.58 29.24 30.53
N SER A 645 -13.71 28.56 30.75
CA SER A 645 -14.91 29.14 31.37
C SER A 645 -15.08 28.77 32.86
N SER A 646 -14.23 27.89 33.41
CA SER A 646 -14.31 27.42 34.80
C SER A 646 -13.44 28.19 35.81
N THR A 647 -12.79 29.29 35.41
CA THR A 647 -11.97 30.14 36.32
C THR A 647 -12.58 31.51 36.67
N ALA A 648 -13.85 31.75 36.35
CA ALA A 648 -14.51 33.03 36.61
C ALA A 648 -15.74 32.93 37.53
N SER A 649 -15.66 32.23 38.66
CA SER A 649 -16.58 32.45 39.80
C SER A 649 -16.10 31.79 41.11
N LYS A 650 -15.50 32.64 41.96
CA LYS A 650 -15.48 32.62 43.43
C LYS A 650 -15.14 31.30 44.17
N ASP A 651 -13.90 31.22 44.64
CA ASP A 651 -13.68 31.20 46.10
C ASP A 651 -12.34 31.86 46.46
N SER A 652 -12.42 32.82 47.39
CA SER A 652 -11.36 33.72 47.79
C SER A 652 -10.62 33.21 49.02
N THR A 653 -9.35 32.81 48.89
CA THR A 653 -8.34 32.98 49.95
C THR A 653 -6.94 32.97 49.34
N ASN A 654 -6.23 34.09 49.46
CA ASN A 654 -4.85 34.27 49.00
C ASN A 654 -3.94 34.33 50.24
N PRO A 655 -3.05 33.36 50.49
CA PRO A 655 -1.92 33.56 51.38
C PRO A 655 -0.64 33.80 50.55
N PHE A 656 0.27 34.62 51.08
CA PHE A 656 1.58 35.01 50.52
C PHE A 656 1.65 36.34 49.73
N ILE A 657 1.26 37.42 50.42
CA ILE A 657 2.09 38.63 50.43
C ILE A 657 3.12 38.46 51.57
N ARG A 658 4.42 38.41 51.25
CA ARG A 658 5.50 38.66 52.22
C ARG A 658 6.04 40.08 51.99
N GLN A 659 5.54 41.02 52.79
CA GLN A 659 6.20 42.29 53.07
C GLN A 659 7.43 42.05 53.97
N ARG A 660 8.52 42.79 53.74
CA ARG A 660 9.62 42.97 54.70
C ARG A 660 9.71 44.45 55.12
N PRO A 661 10.24 44.74 56.33
CA PRO A 661 9.66 45.72 57.24
C PRO A 661 10.40 47.06 57.29
N LEU A 662 9.67 48.10 57.71
CA LEU A 662 10.16 49.44 58.06
C LEU A 662 10.55 49.50 59.54
N VAL A 663 11.80 49.86 59.86
CA VAL A 663 12.14 50.65 61.06
C VAL A 663 13.32 51.60 60.77
N SER A 664 13.23 52.75 61.41
CA SER A 664 13.94 54.02 61.32
C SER A 664 15.45 54.09 61.59
N ARG A 665 16.04 55.18 61.04
CA ARG A 665 16.80 56.27 61.70
C ARG A 665 18.29 56.42 61.33
N SER A 666 18.61 57.68 60.94
CA SER A 666 19.85 58.43 61.20
C SER A 666 20.99 58.45 60.16
N ALA A 667 21.06 59.60 59.47
CA ALA A 667 22.21 60.48 59.18
C ALA A 667 23.49 59.99 58.48
N SER A 668 23.88 60.79 57.47
CA SER A 668 25.24 61.05 56.94
C SER A 668 25.85 59.91 56.10
N THR A 669 26.61 60.08 55.01
CA THR A 669 27.27 61.21 54.33
C THR A 669 27.68 60.72 52.94
N THR A 670 27.70 61.60 51.93
CA THR A 670 28.61 61.67 50.76
C THR A 670 29.14 60.40 50.06
N SER A 671 28.95 60.34 48.73
CA SER A 671 29.99 60.33 47.67
C SER A 671 29.47 59.62 46.40
N THR A 672 29.08 60.39 45.37
CA THR A 672 29.82 60.58 44.09
C THR A 672 30.10 59.29 43.31
N THR A 673 29.42 59.09 42.18
CA THR A 673 30.00 59.27 40.83
C THR A 673 28.97 58.95 39.74
N SER A 674 28.92 59.83 38.74
CA SER A 674 28.24 59.66 37.45
C SER A 674 29.32 59.56 36.34
N PRO A 675 28.98 59.58 35.04
CA PRO A 675 28.87 58.45 34.11
C PRO A 675 29.99 58.51 33.03
N PRO A 676 29.86 57.85 31.86
CA PRO A 676 29.63 58.72 30.70
C PRO A 676 28.75 58.15 29.56
N PRO A 677 28.23 59.06 28.68
CA PRO A 677 27.38 58.80 27.51
C PRO A 677 28.03 59.21 26.17
N TRP A 678 27.37 58.89 25.04
CA TRP A 678 27.38 59.67 23.78
C TRP A 678 26.13 59.29 22.96
N ALA A 679 25.16 60.18 22.64
CA ALA A 679 25.14 61.40 21.81
C ALA A 679 25.02 61.08 20.30
N ASN A 680 24.28 61.77 19.42
CA ASN A 680 23.17 62.75 19.42
C ASN A 680 22.83 63.03 17.93
N GLY A 681 21.64 63.56 17.62
CA GLY A 681 21.34 64.35 16.38
C GLY A 681 20.29 63.74 15.43
N SER A 682 19.02 64.19 15.44
CA SER A 682 18.41 65.31 14.66
C SER A 682 17.92 64.84 13.26
N THR A 683 16.70 65.08 12.75
CA THR A 683 15.81 66.27 12.73
C THR A 683 14.44 65.95 12.08
N SER A 684 13.37 66.62 12.56
CA SER A 684 12.18 67.19 11.86
C SER A 684 11.17 66.25 11.14
N SER A 685 9.83 66.44 11.14
CA SER A 685 9.00 67.66 11.26
C SER A 685 7.55 67.39 11.71
N GLN A 686 6.96 68.44 12.30
CA GLN A 686 5.65 68.64 12.92
C GLN A 686 4.42 68.56 11.98
N LEU A 687 3.23 68.24 12.54
CA LEU A 687 2.03 69.11 12.43
C LEU A 687 0.97 68.78 13.52
N PHE A 688 0.62 69.78 14.33
CA PHE A 688 -0.57 69.89 15.19
C PHE A 688 -1.33 71.16 14.71
N PRO A 689 -2.66 71.32 14.95
CA PRO A 689 -3.11 71.88 16.23
C PRO A 689 -4.45 71.33 16.76
N GLY A 690 -4.53 71.25 18.09
CA GLY A 690 -5.75 70.97 18.83
C GLY A 690 -6.64 72.21 19.07
N LYS A 691 -7.82 71.95 19.65
CA LYS A 691 -8.68 72.93 20.31
C LYS A 691 -8.90 72.53 21.78
N GLN A 692 -8.56 73.46 22.67
CA GLN A 692 -9.00 73.65 24.06
C GLN A 692 -10.53 73.73 24.17
N ALA A 693 -11.24 73.63 25.29
CA ALA A 693 -11.10 73.26 26.71
C ALA A 693 -12.58 73.25 27.22
N ASP A 694 -13.05 72.52 28.22
CA ASP A 694 -12.91 72.70 29.67
C ASP A 694 -14.01 71.83 30.32
N GLY A 695 -13.80 71.36 31.57
CA GLY A 695 -14.92 71.14 32.50
C GLY A 695 -15.18 69.73 33.02
N GLU A 696 -14.77 69.53 34.28
CA GLU A 696 -15.41 68.74 35.35
C GLU A 696 -15.06 67.25 35.58
N SER A 697 -14.88 66.99 36.87
CA SER A 697 -14.27 65.84 37.50
C SER A 697 -15.34 65.00 38.23
N GLN A 698 -15.50 63.73 37.82
CA GLN A 698 -15.90 62.52 38.59
C GLN A 698 -17.21 62.49 39.43
N PRO A 699 -17.96 61.35 39.47
CA PRO A 699 -17.42 60.01 39.73
C PRO A 699 -17.82 58.93 38.71
N LEU A 700 -16.80 58.30 38.16
CA LEU A 700 -16.85 57.22 37.18
C LEU A 700 -16.86 55.86 37.90
N LEU A 701 -17.94 55.59 38.64
CA LEU A 701 -18.15 54.30 39.34
C LEU A 701 -19.59 53.75 39.25
N GLN A 702 -20.47 54.39 38.49
CA GLN A 702 -21.83 53.88 38.22
C GLN A 702 -22.04 53.47 36.74
N GLN A 703 -21.13 53.84 35.82
CA GLN A 703 -21.31 53.60 34.38
C GLN A 703 -20.45 52.47 33.80
N GLN A 704 -19.71 51.75 34.64
CA GLN A 704 -18.99 50.53 34.22
C GLN A 704 -19.72 49.23 34.62
N GLN A 705 -20.97 49.32 35.05
CA GLN A 705 -21.85 48.15 35.29
C GLN A 705 -23.04 48.03 34.32
N GLN A 706 -23.22 48.97 33.38
CA GLN A 706 -24.27 48.87 32.35
C GLN A 706 -23.76 48.54 30.94
N HIS A 707 -22.45 48.42 30.72
CA HIS A 707 -21.88 47.90 29.46
C HIS A 707 -21.42 46.44 29.55
N GLN A 708 -21.80 45.72 30.61
CA GLN A 708 -21.62 44.27 30.70
C GLN A 708 -22.94 43.50 30.87
N GLN A 709 -24.03 44.03 30.31
CA GLN A 709 -25.32 43.32 30.23
C GLN A 709 -25.94 43.26 28.83
N GLN A 710 -25.22 43.68 27.77
CA GLN A 710 -25.76 43.66 26.41
C GLN A 710 -25.07 42.66 25.46
N LEU A 711 -24.09 41.89 25.94
CA LEU A 711 -23.41 40.84 25.16
C LEU A 711 -23.80 39.41 25.55
N VAL A 712 -24.66 39.22 26.55
CA VAL A 712 -25.17 37.89 26.95
C VAL A 712 -26.25 37.33 26.00
N PRO A 713 -27.14 38.09 25.33
CA PRO A 713 -28.21 37.50 24.51
C PRO A 713 -27.72 36.84 23.22
N LEU A 714 -26.53 37.20 22.72
CA LEU A 714 -25.95 36.70 21.46
C LEU A 714 -25.23 35.36 21.64
N GLN A 715 -24.90 34.99 22.88
CA GLN A 715 -24.16 33.77 23.20
C GLN A 715 -25.08 32.57 23.47
N ASP A 716 -26.28 32.80 24.02
CA ASP A 716 -27.28 31.75 24.23
C ASP A 716 -27.93 31.28 22.91
N SER A 717 -28.19 32.19 21.96
CA SER A 717 -28.72 31.81 20.63
C SER A 717 -27.73 30.97 19.83
N TYR A 718 -26.44 31.30 19.92
CA TYR A 718 -25.36 30.53 19.30
C TYR A 718 -25.23 29.13 19.91
N MET A 719 -25.37 29.01 21.25
CA MET A 719 -25.35 27.71 21.95
C MET A 719 -26.53 26.81 21.57
N GLN A 720 -27.72 27.39 21.47
CA GLN A 720 -28.93 26.67 21.06
C GLN A 720 -28.79 26.12 19.63
N SER A 721 -28.32 26.95 18.69
CA SER A 721 -28.13 26.57 17.27
C SER A 721 -27.12 25.43 17.08
N ARG A 722 -26.11 25.35 17.96
CA ARG A 722 -25.05 24.35 17.90
C ARG A 722 -25.41 23.04 18.58
N ALA A 723 -26.23 23.07 19.63
CA ALA A 723 -26.81 21.88 20.23
C ALA A 723 -27.80 21.20 19.28
N GLU A 724 -28.62 21.99 18.57
CA GLU A 724 -29.50 21.50 17.50
C GLU A 724 -28.69 20.91 16.33
N ALA A 725 -27.55 21.53 15.98
CA ALA A 725 -26.64 21.01 14.96
C ALA A 725 -26.09 19.62 15.31
N LEU A 726 -25.66 19.41 16.56
CA LEU A 726 -25.13 18.13 17.04
C LEU A 726 -26.22 17.05 16.98
N HIS A 727 -27.42 17.35 17.44
CA HIS A 727 -28.53 16.40 17.42
C HIS A 727 -28.91 15.98 15.98
N ASN A 728 -28.91 16.93 15.04
CA ASN A 728 -29.19 16.66 13.63
C ASN A 728 -28.10 15.81 12.95
N VAL A 729 -26.83 16.01 13.33
CA VAL A 729 -25.70 15.20 12.84
C VAL A 729 -25.78 13.77 13.38
N GLU A 730 -26.05 13.60 14.68
CA GLU A 730 -26.21 12.27 15.30
C GLU A 730 -27.37 11.48 14.68
N SER A 731 -28.53 12.13 14.49
CA SER A 731 -29.67 11.53 13.79
C SER A 731 -29.32 11.09 12.37
N THR A 732 -28.56 11.91 11.64
CA THR A 732 -28.11 11.59 10.28
C THR A 732 -27.14 10.40 10.26
N ILE A 733 -26.22 10.29 11.22
CA ILE A 733 -25.30 9.13 11.35
C ILE A 733 -26.09 7.83 11.59
N HIS A 734 -27.16 7.87 12.39
CA HIS A 734 -28.01 6.71 12.64
C HIS A 734 -28.78 6.28 11.39
N GLU A 735 -29.38 7.23 10.66
CA GLU A 735 -30.08 6.94 9.39
C GLU A 735 -29.12 6.38 8.32
N LEU A 736 -27.92 6.95 8.19
CA LEU A 736 -26.89 6.45 7.27
C LEU A 736 -26.38 5.06 7.65
N SER A 737 -26.28 4.76 8.94
CA SER A 737 -25.89 3.42 9.40
C SER A 737 -26.93 2.37 9.03
N SER A 738 -28.21 2.75 8.96
CA SER A 738 -29.29 1.88 8.43
C SER A 738 -29.12 1.64 6.93
N ILE A 739 -28.89 2.70 6.13
CA ILE A 739 -28.63 2.61 4.68
C ILE A 739 -27.38 1.76 4.39
N PHE A 740 -26.31 1.98 5.14
CA PHE A 740 -25.07 1.22 5.04
C PHE A 740 -25.29 -0.27 5.34
N THR A 741 -26.04 -0.59 6.40
CA THR A 741 -26.39 -1.98 6.74
C THR A 741 -27.26 -2.62 5.66
N GLN A 742 -28.20 -1.87 5.08
CA GLN A 742 -29.03 -2.34 3.98
C GLN A 742 -28.23 -2.60 2.69
N LEU A 743 -27.30 -1.71 2.33
CA LEU A 743 -26.40 -1.92 1.18
C LEU A 743 -25.42 -3.07 1.45
N ALA A 744 -24.84 -3.14 2.65
CA ALA A 744 -23.94 -4.21 3.04
C ALA A 744 -24.62 -5.57 3.07
N THR A 745 -25.88 -5.67 3.53
CA THR A 745 -26.65 -6.92 3.48
C THR A 745 -27.05 -7.30 2.06
N MET A 746 -27.37 -6.34 1.21
CA MET A 746 -27.67 -6.58 -0.21
C MET A 746 -26.44 -7.01 -1.01
N VAL A 747 -25.27 -6.46 -0.69
CA VAL A 747 -23.97 -6.86 -1.25
C VAL A 747 -23.51 -8.20 -0.66
N SER A 748 -23.74 -8.45 0.63
CA SER A 748 -23.39 -9.69 1.32
C SER A 748 -24.26 -10.88 0.91
N GLN A 749 -25.55 -10.68 0.58
CA GLN A 749 -26.44 -11.73 0.06
C GLN A 749 -25.99 -12.26 -1.32
N GLN A 750 -25.17 -11.52 -2.07
CA GLN A 750 -24.55 -11.97 -3.32
C GLN A 750 -23.01 -12.05 -3.23
N GLY A 751 -22.45 -11.72 -2.06
CA GLY A 751 -21.05 -11.83 -1.70
C GLY A 751 -20.62 -13.25 -1.35
N GLU A 752 -21.41 -14.26 -1.72
CA GLU A 752 -20.95 -15.65 -1.80
C GLU A 752 -20.15 -15.88 -3.08
N LEU A 753 -19.46 -14.83 -3.59
CA LEU A 753 -18.77 -14.86 -4.87
C LEU A 753 -17.79 -13.70 -5.12
N ALA A 754 -16.88 -13.49 -4.16
CA ALA A 754 -15.66 -12.71 -4.37
C ALA A 754 -14.40 -13.60 -4.39
N ILE A 755 -14.53 -14.82 -4.94
CA ILE A 755 -13.51 -15.57 -5.69
C ILE A 755 -14.29 -16.43 -6.71
N ARG A 756 -14.72 -15.86 -7.84
CA ARG A 756 -15.00 -16.65 -9.06
C ARG A 756 -13.79 -16.48 -9.97
N ILE A 757 -12.74 -17.23 -9.67
CA ILE A 757 -11.99 -17.87 -10.74
C ILE A 757 -12.78 -19.15 -11.02
N ASP A 758 -13.97 -19.04 -11.62
CA ASP A 758 -14.71 -20.23 -12.10
C ASP A 758 -15.83 -19.92 -13.09
N GLU A 759 -15.71 -18.84 -13.87
CA GLU A 759 -16.56 -18.66 -15.06
C GLU A 759 -15.77 -18.68 -16.37
N ASN A 760 -14.52 -19.12 -16.30
CA ASN A 760 -13.71 -19.39 -17.49
C ASN A 760 -12.90 -20.69 -17.37
N MET A 761 -12.96 -21.39 -16.24
CA MET A 761 -12.25 -22.66 -16.08
C MET A 761 -13.00 -23.79 -16.78
N ASP A 762 -14.34 -23.86 -16.69
CA ASP A 762 -15.15 -24.88 -17.39
C ASP A 762 -15.14 -24.70 -18.92
N GLU A 763 -15.16 -23.46 -19.43
CA GLU A 763 -15.04 -23.20 -20.86
C GLU A 763 -13.61 -23.43 -21.35
N SER A 764 -12.59 -23.09 -20.55
CA SER A 764 -11.19 -23.45 -20.84
C SER A 764 -10.97 -24.96 -20.76
N LEU A 765 -11.59 -25.69 -19.82
CA LEU A 765 -11.51 -27.14 -19.69
C LEU A 765 -12.21 -27.82 -20.86
N ALA A 766 -13.40 -27.37 -21.25
CA ALA A 766 -14.12 -27.87 -22.42
C ALA A 766 -13.37 -27.55 -23.73
N ASN A 767 -12.73 -26.38 -23.83
CA ASN A 767 -11.89 -26.01 -24.97
C ASN A 767 -10.56 -26.79 -24.99
N VAL A 768 -9.98 -27.10 -23.83
CA VAL A 768 -8.74 -27.90 -23.70
C VAL A 768 -9.03 -29.38 -23.95
N GLU A 769 -10.12 -29.95 -23.44
CA GLU A 769 -10.57 -31.32 -23.74
C GLU A 769 -11.02 -31.44 -25.21
N GLY A 770 -11.70 -30.42 -25.73
CA GLY A 770 -12.03 -30.28 -27.14
C GLY A 770 -10.78 -30.27 -28.02
N ALA A 771 -9.77 -29.47 -27.66
CA ALA A 771 -8.49 -29.40 -28.34
C ALA A 771 -7.71 -30.73 -28.23
N GLN A 772 -7.70 -31.37 -27.06
CA GLN A 772 -7.06 -32.66 -26.84
C GLN A 772 -7.71 -33.76 -27.70
N SER A 773 -9.05 -33.78 -27.80
CA SER A 773 -9.76 -34.75 -28.64
C SER A 773 -9.48 -34.55 -30.13
N GLN A 774 -9.34 -33.31 -30.59
CA GLN A 774 -8.99 -32.98 -31.98
C GLN A 774 -7.52 -33.26 -32.28
N LEU A 775 -6.62 -33.01 -31.33
CA LEU A 775 -5.20 -33.37 -31.43
C LEU A 775 -5.01 -34.89 -31.49
N VAL A 776 -5.76 -35.67 -30.70
CA VAL A 776 -5.72 -37.15 -30.77
C VAL A 776 -6.28 -37.65 -32.11
N ARG A 777 -7.33 -37.03 -32.65
CA ARG A 777 -7.84 -37.35 -34.00
C ARG A 777 -6.85 -36.98 -35.10
N TYR A 778 -6.17 -35.84 -34.98
CA TYR A 778 -5.14 -35.41 -35.92
C TYR A 778 -3.90 -36.30 -35.86
N LEU A 779 -3.49 -36.73 -34.66
CA LEU A 779 -2.36 -37.63 -34.46
C LEU A 779 -2.66 -39.06 -34.98
N ASN A 780 -3.90 -39.54 -34.82
CA ASN A 780 -4.35 -40.79 -35.44
C ASN A 780 -4.47 -40.69 -36.98
N SER A 781 -4.85 -39.54 -37.51
CA SER A 781 -4.85 -39.25 -38.96
C SER A 781 -3.42 -39.22 -39.54
N ILE A 782 -2.46 -38.63 -38.83
CA ILE A 782 -1.04 -38.62 -39.22
C ILE A 782 -0.43 -40.03 -39.12
N SER A 783 -0.78 -40.80 -38.09
CA SER A 783 -0.37 -42.19 -37.92
C SER A 783 -0.82 -43.07 -39.11
N SER A 784 -2.06 -42.88 -39.58
CA SER A 784 -2.61 -43.58 -40.75
C SER A 784 -1.86 -43.24 -42.06
N ASN A 785 -1.43 -41.98 -42.23
CA ASN A 785 -0.74 -41.51 -43.44
C ASN A 785 0.74 -41.90 -43.53
N ARG A 786 1.38 -42.36 -42.45
CA ARG A 786 2.77 -42.86 -42.51
C ARG A 786 2.91 -44.08 -43.42
N TRP A 787 1.89 -44.92 -43.51
CA TRP A 787 1.92 -46.08 -44.40
C TRP A 787 1.78 -45.70 -45.88
N LEU A 788 1.04 -44.62 -46.18
CA LEU A 788 0.95 -44.07 -47.53
C LEU A 788 2.30 -43.47 -47.96
N MET A 789 2.96 -42.72 -47.08
CA MET A 789 4.29 -42.14 -47.34
C MET A 789 5.36 -43.22 -47.57
N ILE A 790 5.33 -44.32 -46.81
CA ILE A 790 6.24 -45.46 -47.00
C ILE A 790 6.02 -46.13 -48.36
N LYS A 791 4.76 -46.29 -48.79
CA LYS A 791 4.46 -46.87 -50.12
C LYS A 791 4.93 -45.99 -51.28
N ILE A 792 4.73 -44.68 -51.18
CA ILE A 792 5.18 -43.73 -52.20
C ILE A 792 6.72 -43.72 -52.28
N PHE A 793 7.39 -43.75 -51.12
CA PHE A 793 8.84 -43.80 -51.05
C PHE A 793 9.41 -45.10 -51.62
N PHE A 794 8.76 -46.23 -51.39
CA PHE A 794 9.14 -47.52 -51.97
C PHE A 794 9.01 -47.51 -53.51
N ILE A 795 7.93 -46.94 -54.04
CA ILE A 795 7.73 -46.81 -55.50
C ILE A 795 8.84 -45.94 -56.13
N LEU A 796 9.21 -44.82 -55.48
CA LEU A 796 10.29 -43.96 -55.94
C LEU A 796 11.66 -44.66 -55.95
N ILE A 797 11.96 -45.47 -54.93
CA ILE A 797 13.20 -46.26 -54.89
C ILE A 797 13.23 -47.32 -55.99
N VAL A 798 12.10 -48.00 -56.24
CA VAL A 798 12.02 -48.98 -57.34
C VAL A 798 12.20 -48.30 -58.69
N PHE A 799 11.63 -47.10 -58.88
CA PHE A 799 11.82 -46.32 -60.10
C PHE A 799 13.27 -45.87 -60.29
N LEU A 800 13.92 -45.43 -59.21
CA LEU A 800 15.33 -45.04 -59.19
C LEU A 800 16.24 -46.24 -59.50
N MET A 801 15.98 -47.40 -58.90
CA MET A 801 16.74 -48.62 -59.18
C MET A 801 16.54 -49.09 -60.62
N PHE A 802 15.32 -49.01 -61.15
CA PHE A 802 15.04 -49.35 -62.55
C PHE A 802 15.76 -48.40 -63.51
N PHE A 803 15.76 -47.09 -63.22
CA PHE A 803 16.48 -46.10 -64.02
C PHE A 803 18.00 -46.35 -63.99
N LEU A 804 18.57 -46.65 -62.82
CA LEU A 804 20.00 -46.94 -62.68
C LEU A 804 20.42 -48.26 -63.33
N PHE A 805 19.53 -49.24 -63.48
CA PHE A 805 19.87 -50.55 -64.05
C PHE A 805 19.63 -50.65 -65.57
N PHE A 806 18.71 -49.86 -66.11
CA PHE A 806 18.29 -49.97 -67.51
C PHE A 806 18.61 -48.74 -68.37
N VAL A 807 18.93 -47.59 -67.76
CA VAL A 807 19.20 -46.34 -68.49
C VAL A 807 20.65 -45.86 -68.34
N ALA A 808 21.38 -46.34 -67.32
CA ALA A 808 22.82 -46.07 -67.12
C ALA A 808 23.71 -47.12 -67.78
#